data_AF-A0A1F9DD31-F1
#
_entry.id   AF-A0A1F9DD31-F1
#
_cell.length_a   1.000
_cell.length_b   1.000
_cell.length_c   1.000
_cell.angle_alpha   90.00
_cell.angle_beta   90.00
_cell.angle_gamma   90.00
#
_symmetry.space_group_name_H-M   'P 1'
#
loop_
_entity.id
_entity.type
_entity.pdbx_description
1 polymer ?
#
loop_
_entity_poly.entity_id
_entity_poly.type
_entity_poly.pdbx_seq_one_letter_code
_entity_poly.pdbx_strand_id
1 'polypeptide(L)'
;MIVQRQPKDIMERYLCIRDLNARPLEKRIAEDAIYHNPYLDAGIVEAWFLQYKEPGRLISTLKRLYLKAIEEEIRHGEETDIAYLTHLCLVAYLKKAKKVLKEVNIKGFSYERLEQAVGQMLYSMLQVIQENVFNEIRYKDLSVDVSRTEHRIKGSTNPLIFVAIRPTLFKNDLNPYHLDQEGFELLQTLMHKIDLRTNNLEETLKSLVSRAKKSKGVKEKIAELWSYNKIREAVFNYLKDYEDYRGGKNIWLFNLFQMNKVIESALASDEVGKKFEEDLSSLIADTSRAVDKEQMQRAIGIENAFKSQKRGNTMKRLFFSSSEEGHIQDVIEGFLLYHLDDLWSGYVEESLTYLDDREVLKKKIELEDEYEKGRIYRLAVDTKPLIRDLKVKKEGHLFMDLRGFTQRMSRSKEIITVDFMLKKFFLPVLDVSKNYYTDSGVRLNNLVGDAISFSGRIKPLVSLAREIREIFARYTEHIKEQEGIFGERDETRAIGERYQQERKSIIRERTDIEESIRGIEQQLKLKEFLNPVHLIQIQEEEFNVKFLEYQQQIKDLPNLIAQEENVDRKKTLVDFHENVLGLQEGINEQKRELTESVGCFGEDDLNAIYRSVCTEEREELERLRQLLKASYDKESDLNRAYEMEIASGGDAGIEYGLFISYGDAAETISFEDPFWGKMSVAIAEKLNEAARGTGRNPDIKNKLDVLLRNSRKARGNPSLAYPFSVFIDRSYGLSLRSDLSGTIQKALQNRDKDTARVMMETISSHFLRDIEKGMRGAGDDGWEIINYFNDIYNLGEAISGDALQAYLKEVSPHTYHFEKTVKISTLHQDIQRRFFFPADELGLTICVERVDEQLQFDLFRYVGELIFKGFSLHQATAVYELVRRNSPLFMLLERHHLPAWYQEARGQNGGVQTAYE
;
A
#
# COMPACT_ATOMS: atom_id res chain seq x y z
N MET A 1 -67.23 -23.02 -35.97
CA MET A 1 -66.84 -21.98 -36.93
C MET A 1 -65.65 -21.22 -36.36
N ILE A 2 -64.46 -21.50 -36.87
CA ILE A 2 -63.23 -20.79 -36.52
C ILE A 2 -63.24 -19.51 -37.35
N VAL A 3 -63.47 -18.37 -36.70
CA VAL A 3 -63.36 -17.06 -37.36
C VAL A 3 -61.88 -16.84 -37.63
N GLN A 4 -61.46 -17.00 -38.89
CA GLN A 4 -60.16 -16.56 -39.37
C GLN A 4 -60.08 -15.05 -39.16
N ARG A 5 -59.29 -14.60 -38.18
CA ARG A 5 -58.90 -13.19 -38.06
C ARG A 5 -57.98 -12.88 -39.23
N GLN A 6 -58.40 -11.98 -40.11
CA GLN A 6 -57.54 -11.40 -41.14
C GLN A 6 -56.27 -10.79 -40.50
N PRO A 7 -55.14 -10.73 -41.24
CA PRO A 7 -53.96 -10.03 -40.77
C PRO A 7 -54.35 -8.59 -40.47
N LYS A 8 -54.12 -8.13 -39.24
CA LYS A 8 -54.35 -6.72 -38.87
C LYS A 8 -53.39 -5.87 -39.72
N ASP A 9 -53.90 -5.24 -40.76
CA ASP A 9 -53.26 -4.09 -41.41
C ASP A 9 -52.84 -3.10 -40.32
N ILE A 10 -51.64 -2.53 -40.47
CA ILE A 10 -50.94 -1.54 -39.62
C ILE A 10 -51.84 -1.00 -38.50
N MET A 11 -51.66 -1.52 -37.28
CA MET A 11 -52.46 -1.11 -36.12
C MET A 11 -52.47 0.41 -35.97
N GLU A 12 -53.65 1.02 -36.08
CA GLU A 12 -53.90 2.37 -35.60
C GLU A 12 -53.51 2.42 -34.12
N ARG A 13 -52.82 3.48 -33.68
CA ARG A 13 -52.36 3.62 -32.29
C ARG A 13 -53.56 3.63 -31.34
N TYR A 14 -53.49 2.87 -30.26
CA TYR A 14 -54.53 2.78 -29.24
C TYR A 14 -53.91 2.48 -27.86
N LEU A 15 -54.59 2.87 -26.79
CA LEU A 15 -54.20 2.72 -25.38
C LEU A 15 -54.93 1.58 -24.66
N CYS A 16 -55.97 0.98 -25.25
CA CYS A 16 -56.72 -0.12 -24.61
C CYS A 16 -55.81 -1.32 -24.25
N ILE A 17 -55.57 -1.52 -22.95
CA ILE A 17 -54.82 -2.66 -22.41
C ILE A 17 -55.72 -3.84 -22.02
N ARG A 18 -57.04 -3.63 -21.87
CA ARG A 18 -57.98 -4.69 -21.51
C ARG A 18 -57.92 -5.88 -22.47
N ASP A 19 -57.83 -5.58 -23.77
CA ASP A 19 -57.83 -6.57 -24.85
C ASP A 19 -56.45 -7.20 -25.10
N LEU A 20 -55.39 -6.73 -24.42
CA LEU A 20 -54.07 -7.35 -24.49
C LEU A 20 -54.13 -8.79 -23.98
N ASN A 21 -53.62 -9.72 -24.79
CA ASN A 21 -53.48 -11.13 -24.41
C ASN A 21 -52.26 -11.37 -23.49
N ALA A 22 -52.07 -10.52 -22.48
CA ALA A 22 -50.92 -10.52 -21.58
C ALA A 22 -51.32 -10.94 -20.16
N ARG A 23 -50.35 -11.42 -19.37
CA ARG A 23 -50.54 -11.79 -17.96
C ARG A 23 -50.82 -10.55 -17.08
N PRO A 24 -51.43 -10.68 -15.89
CA PRO A 24 -51.74 -9.53 -15.04
C PRO A 24 -50.55 -8.65 -14.67
N LEU A 25 -49.35 -9.21 -14.55
CA LEU A 25 -48.13 -8.44 -14.29
C LEU A 25 -47.68 -7.66 -15.55
N GLU A 26 -47.75 -8.29 -16.72
CA GLU A 26 -47.42 -7.69 -18.01
C GLU A 26 -48.39 -6.54 -18.35
N LYS A 27 -49.68 -6.68 -18.04
CA LYS A 27 -50.67 -5.61 -18.20
C LYS A 27 -50.35 -4.39 -17.34
N ARG A 28 -49.93 -4.59 -16.10
CA ARG A 28 -49.51 -3.48 -15.21
C ARG A 28 -48.24 -2.79 -15.71
N ILE A 29 -47.29 -3.54 -16.24
CA ILE A 29 -46.10 -2.96 -16.90
C ILE A 29 -46.52 -2.14 -18.12
N ALA A 30 -47.44 -2.65 -18.95
CA ALA A 30 -47.96 -1.93 -20.11
C ALA A 30 -48.65 -0.63 -19.70
N GLU A 31 -49.51 -0.69 -18.69
CA GLU A 31 -50.23 0.45 -18.15
C GLU A 31 -49.27 1.57 -17.72
N ASP A 32 -48.28 1.22 -16.89
CA ASP A 32 -47.28 2.18 -16.40
C ASP A 32 -46.44 2.77 -17.54
N ALA A 33 -45.99 1.94 -18.48
CA ALA A 33 -45.14 2.38 -19.58
C ALA A 33 -45.87 3.31 -20.56
N ILE A 34 -47.12 2.99 -20.91
CA ILE A 34 -47.96 3.80 -21.82
C ILE A 34 -48.34 5.12 -21.16
N TYR A 35 -48.63 5.13 -19.86
CA TYR A 35 -49.00 6.35 -19.15
C TYR A 35 -47.88 7.39 -19.14
N HIS A 36 -46.62 6.95 -19.12
CA HIS A 36 -45.46 7.82 -18.96
C HIS A 36 -44.65 8.06 -20.26
N ASN A 37 -45.07 7.56 -21.42
CA ASN A 37 -44.31 7.75 -22.65
C ASN A 37 -45.22 7.85 -23.90
N PRO A 38 -45.14 8.94 -24.68
CA PRO A 38 -46.03 9.17 -25.83
C PRO A 38 -45.71 8.26 -27.02
N TYR A 39 -44.56 7.58 -27.00
CA TYR A 39 -44.13 6.67 -28.05
C TYR A 39 -44.49 5.22 -27.77
N LEU A 40 -45.09 4.95 -26.61
CA LEU A 40 -45.63 3.65 -26.24
C LEU A 40 -47.15 3.70 -26.33
N ASP A 41 -47.70 2.71 -27.01
CA ASP A 41 -49.13 2.46 -27.10
C ASP A 41 -49.39 0.96 -26.88
N ALA A 42 -50.65 0.58 -26.73
CA ALA A 42 -51.02 -0.80 -26.49
C ALA A 42 -50.58 -1.71 -27.64
N GLY A 43 -50.58 -1.25 -28.90
CA GLY A 43 -50.12 -2.04 -30.05
C GLY A 43 -48.61 -2.32 -30.02
N ILE A 44 -47.79 -1.32 -29.70
CA ILE A 44 -46.33 -1.45 -29.57
C ILE A 44 -45.99 -2.38 -28.39
N VAL A 45 -46.65 -2.18 -27.25
CA VAL A 45 -46.44 -3.00 -26.05
C VAL A 45 -46.97 -4.43 -26.26
N GLU A 46 -48.09 -4.59 -26.96
CA GLU A 46 -48.61 -5.90 -27.39
C GLU A 46 -47.61 -6.62 -28.27
N ALA A 47 -47.01 -5.93 -29.25
CA ALA A 47 -45.99 -6.51 -30.12
C ALA A 47 -44.78 -6.96 -29.31
N TRP A 48 -44.39 -6.18 -28.29
CA TRP A 48 -43.33 -6.58 -27.35
C TRP A 48 -43.70 -7.87 -26.62
N PHE A 49 -44.89 -7.99 -26.03
CA PHE A 49 -45.27 -9.16 -25.22
C PHE A 49 -45.71 -10.40 -26.02
N LEU A 50 -46.39 -10.24 -27.16
CA LEU A 50 -47.09 -11.32 -27.85
C LEU A 50 -46.33 -11.94 -29.02
N GLN A 51 -45.50 -11.18 -29.73
CA GLN A 51 -44.79 -11.75 -30.89
C GLN A 51 -43.71 -12.75 -30.46
N TYR A 52 -43.22 -12.65 -29.22
CA TYR A 52 -42.18 -13.51 -28.70
C TYR A 52 -42.49 -13.86 -27.23
N LYS A 53 -42.56 -15.15 -26.88
CA LYS A 53 -42.77 -15.59 -25.48
C LYS A 53 -41.62 -15.22 -24.53
N GLU A 54 -40.56 -14.61 -25.04
CA GLU A 54 -39.30 -14.31 -24.34
C GLU A 54 -39.41 -13.17 -23.31
N PRO A 55 -40.04 -12.01 -23.59
CA PRO A 55 -40.27 -10.97 -22.59
C PRO A 55 -41.02 -11.45 -21.34
N GLY A 56 -42.04 -12.30 -21.48
CA GLY A 56 -42.71 -12.92 -20.33
C GLY A 56 -41.78 -13.85 -19.51
N ARG A 57 -40.82 -14.50 -20.16
CA ARG A 57 -39.75 -15.27 -19.48
C ARG A 57 -38.77 -14.35 -18.76
N LEU A 58 -38.37 -13.23 -19.36
CA LEU A 58 -37.52 -12.24 -18.72
C LEU A 58 -38.18 -11.71 -17.44
N ILE A 59 -39.43 -11.24 -17.53
CA ILE A 59 -40.21 -10.75 -16.38
C ILE A 59 -40.26 -11.82 -15.27
N SER A 60 -40.60 -13.06 -15.64
CA SER A 60 -40.65 -14.15 -14.67
C SER A 60 -39.29 -14.47 -14.06
N THR A 61 -38.20 -14.32 -14.82
CA THR A 61 -36.83 -14.58 -14.36
C THR A 61 -36.37 -13.50 -13.40
N LEU A 62 -36.56 -12.23 -13.75
CA LEU A 62 -36.25 -11.08 -12.89
C LEU A 62 -37.02 -11.17 -11.56
N LYS A 63 -38.34 -11.44 -11.61
CA LYS A 63 -39.16 -11.64 -10.41
C LYS A 63 -38.58 -12.75 -9.51
N ARG A 64 -38.24 -13.90 -10.08
CA ARG A 64 -37.67 -15.03 -9.34
C ARG A 64 -36.28 -14.73 -8.76
N LEU A 65 -35.46 -13.95 -9.46
CA LEU A 65 -34.15 -13.52 -8.96
C LEU A 65 -34.29 -12.60 -7.75
N TYR A 66 -35.20 -11.61 -7.80
CA TYR A 66 -35.46 -10.76 -6.63
C TYR A 66 -35.96 -11.56 -5.43
N LEU A 67 -36.95 -12.44 -5.63
CA LEU A 67 -37.45 -13.30 -4.56
C LEU A 67 -36.33 -14.14 -3.94
N LYS A 68 -35.52 -14.79 -4.78
CA LYS A 68 -34.39 -15.60 -4.32
C LYS A 68 -33.35 -14.76 -3.57
N ALA A 69 -33.02 -13.56 -4.06
CA ALA A 69 -32.03 -12.71 -3.42
C ALA A 69 -32.49 -12.22 -2.06
N ILE A 70 -33.77 -11.86 -1.91
CA ILE A 70 -34.35 -11.45 -0.63
C ILE A 70 -34.44 -12.66 0.32
N GLU A 71 -34.83 -13.84 -0.17
CA GLU A 71 -34.82 -15.08 0.63
C GLU A 71 -33.41 -15.45 1.12
N GLU A 72 -32.38 -15.27 0.29
CA GLU A 72 -30.98 -15.49 0.68
C GLU A 72 -30.49 -14.42 1.67
N GLU A 73 -30.85 -13.15 1.49
CA GLU A 73 -30.54 -12.06 2.43
C GLU A 73 -31.13 -12.35 3.82
N ILE A 74 -32.41 -12.73 3.88
CA ILE A 74 -33.08 -13.13 5.12
C ILE A 74 -32.36 -14.31 5.79
N ARG A 75 -31.79 -15.24 5.03
CA ARG A 75 -31.07 -16.41 5.57
C ARG A 75 -29.71 -16.04 6.17
N HIS A 76 -29.00 -15.07 5.59
CA HIS A 76 -27.66 -14.67 6.03
C HIS A 76 -27.70 -13.57 7.13
N GLY A 77 -28.83 -12.88 7.29
CA GLY A 77 -29.02 -11.80 8.25
C GLY A 77 -28.87 -10.40 7.64
N GLU A 78 -29.20 -9.37 8.42
CA GLU A 78 -29.30 -7.97 7.96
C GLU A 78 -27.98 -7.30 7.53
N GLU A 79 -26.83 -7.96 7.71
CA GLU A 79 -25.52 -7.40 7.39
C GLU A 79 -25.14 -7.50 5.90
N THR A 80 -25.77 -8.41 5.15
CA THR A 80 -25.43 -8.66 3.74
C THR A 80 -26.47 -8.12 2.77
N ASP A 81 -26.12 -7.09 1.99
CA ASP A 81 -26.96 -6.43 0.97
C ASP A 81 -27.13 -7.25 -0.34
N ILE A 82 -27.50 -8.54 -0.23
CA ILE A 82 -27.58 -9.49 -1.36
C ILE A 82 -28.63 -9.04 -2.40
N ALA A 83 -29.80 -8.61 -1.95
CA ALA A 83 -30.88 -8.18 -2.82
C ALA A 83 -30.54 -6.88 -3.55
N TYR A 84 -29.85 -5.96 -2.89
CA TYR A 84 -29.39 -4.72 -3.51
C TYR A 84 -28.24 -4.96 -4.51
N LEU A 85 -27.27 -5.83 -4.19
CA LEU A 85 -26.25 -6.23 -5.15
C LEU A 85 -26.87 -6.92 -6.38
N THR A 86 -27.86 -7.78 -6.16
CA THR A 86 -28.63 -8.41 -7.24
C THR A 86 -29.33 -7.36 -8.09
N HIS A 87 -29.94 -6.35 -7.47
CA HIS A 87 -30.55 -5.22 -8.17
C HIS A 87 -29.55 -4.49 -9.09
N LEU A 88 -28.36 -4.12 -8.59
CA LEU A 88 -27.33 -3.45 -9.38
C LEU A 88 -26.89 -4.29 -10.58
N CYS A 89 -26.68 -5.59 -10.39
CA CYS A 89 -26.34 -6.50 -11.48
C CYS A 89 -27.45 -6.63 -12.52
N LEU A 90 -28.73 -6.66 -12.10
CA LEU A 90 -29.88 -6.65 -13.00
C LEU A 90 -29.95 -5.34 -13.80
N VAL A 91 -29.70 -4.20 -13.16
CA VAL A 91 -29.62 -2.90 -13.84
C VAL A 91 -28.49 -2.91 -14.88
N ALA A 92 -27.29 -3.36 -14.53
CA ALA A 92 -26.16 -3.49 -15.47
C ALA A 92 -26.53 -4.35 -16.69
N TYR A 93 -27.13 -5.52 -16.44
CA TYR A 93 -27.59 -6.42 -17.50
C TYR A 93 -28.63 -5.77 -18.41
N LEU A 94 -29.65 -5.12 -17.84
CA LEU A 94 -30.72 -4.48 -18.62
C LEU A 94 -30.19 -3.28 -19.42
N LYS A 95 -29.18 -2.55 -18.92
CA LYS A 95 -28.50 -1.49 -19.69
C LYS A 95 -27.72 -2.06 -20.87
N LYS A 96 -27.06 -3.22 -20.69
CA LYS A 96 -26.41 -3.95 -21.80
C LYS A 96 -27.44 -4.40 -22.83
N ALA A 97 -28.57 -4.96 -22.38
CA ALA A 97 -29.68 -5.36 -23.25
C ALA A 97 -30.29 -4.17 -24.01
N LYS A 98 -30.49 -3.04 -23.34
CA LYS A 98 -30.97 -1.79 -23.95
C LYS A 98 -30.08 -1.34 -25.12
N LYS A 99 -28.75 -1.48 -25.02
CA LYS A 99 -27.83 -1.12 -26.10
C LYS A 99 -28.12 -1.90 -27.37
N VAL A 100 -28.44 -3.18 -27.26
CA VAL A 100 -28.83 -4.03 -28.39
C VAL A 100 -30.21 -3.63 -28.94
N LEU A 101 -31.18 -3.39 -28.05
CA LEU A 101 -32.55 -3.06 -28.45
C LEU A 101 -32.65 -1.73 -29.22
N LYS A 102 -31.80 -0.74 -28.89
CA LYS A 102 -31.80 0.57 -29.58
C LYS A 102 -31.08 0.58 -30.94
N GLU A 103 -30.42 -0.52 -31.33
CA GLU A 103 -29.80 -0.66 -32.66
C GLU A 103 -30.82 -1.07 -33.73
N VAL A 104 -32.03 -1.46 -33.33
CA VAL A 104 -33.11 -1.83 -34.24
C VAL A 104 -33.60 -0.61 -35.01
N ASN A 105 -33.59 -0.67 -36.34
CA ASN A 105 -34.13 0.40 -37.19
C ASN A 105 -35.63 0.18 -37.44
N ILE A 106 -36.47 1.04 -36.86
CA ILE A 106 -37.92 1.05 -37.07
C ILE A 106 -38.27 2.25 -37.94
N LYS A 107 -38.81 1.99 -39.14
CA LYS A 107 -39.21 3.04 -40.08
C LYS A 107 -40.16 4.03 -39.42
N GLY A 108 -39.83 5.33 -39.47
CA GLY A 108 -40.64 6.40 -38.87
C GLY A 108 -40.41 6.63 -37.37
N PHE A 109 -39.51 5.87 -36.74
CA PHE A 109 -39.17 5.98 -35.34
C PHE A 109 -37.69 6.41 -35.22
N SER A 110 -37.45 7.67 -34.86
CA SER A 110 -36.09 8.20 -34.70
C SER A 110 -35.36 7.50 -33.55
N TYR A 111 -34.03 7.48 -33.58
CA TYR A 111 -33.19 6.94 -32.50
C TYR A 111 -33.52 7.48 -31.11
N GLU A 112 -33.88 8.76 -30.99
CA GLU A 112 -34.23 9.38 -29.72
C GLU A 112 -35.52 8.80 -29.12
N ARG A 113 -36.57 8.69 -29.95
CA ARG A 113 -37.84 8.02 -29.61
C ARG A 113 -37.61 6.56 -29.25
N LEU A 114 -36.85 5.87 -30.11
CA LEU A 114 -35.99 4.72 -29.81
C LEU A 114 -35.69 4.44 -28.34
N GLU A 115 -34.73 5.25 -27.91
CA GLU A 115 -34.03 5.22 -26.66
C GLU A 115 -34.96 5.49 -25.48
N GLN A 116 -35.87 6.45 -25.61
CA GLN A 116 -36.84 6.79 -24.58
C GLN A 116 -37.90 5.68 -24.40
N ALA A 117 -38.46 5.15 -25.48
CA ALA A 117 -39.50 4.12 -25.42
C ALA A 117 -38.96 2.82 -24.78
N VAL A 118 -37.78 2.37 -25.23
CA VAL A 118 -37.12 1.19 -24.64
C VAL A 118 -36.71 1.46 -23.19
N GLY A 119 -36.17 2.65 -22.91
CA GLY A 119 -35.77 3.05 -21.56
C GLY A 119 -36.93 3.01 -20.56
N GLN A 120 -38.04 3.65 -20.93
CA GLN A 120 -39.26 3.64 -20.11
C GLN A 120 -39.79 2.21 -19.90
N MET A 121 -39.84 1.40 -20.94
CA MET A 121 -40.34 0.03 -20.82
C MET A 121 -39.51 -0.81 -19.84
N LEU A 122 -38.18 -0.66 -19.85
CA LEU A 122 -37.29 -1.35 -18.91
C LEU A 122 -37.45 -0.85 -17.47
N TYR A 123 -37.62 0.46 -17.30
CA TYR A 123 -37.91 1.07 -16.00
C TYR A 123 -39.25 0.56 -15.43
N SER A 124 -40.34 0.70 -16.18
CA SER A 124 -41.68 0.24 -15.80
C SER A 124 -41.70 -1.26 -15.50
N MET A 125 -40.96 -2.06 -16.28
CA MET A 125 -40.79 -3.49 -16.01
C MET A 125 -40.15 -3.74 -14.64
N LEU A 126 -39.04 -3.08 -14.32
CA LEU A 126 -38.38 -3.26 -13.02
C LEU A 126 -39.24 -2.78 -11.86
N GLN A 127 -39.78 -1.57 -11.95
CA GLN A 127 -40.59 -0.95 -10.89
C GLN A 127 -41.79 -1.82 -10.51
N VAL A 128 -42.56 -2.27 -11.52
CA VAL A 128 -43.74 -3.10 -11.31
C VAL A 128 -43.38 -4.51 -10.81
N ILE A 129 -42.26 -5.08 -11.25
CA ILE A 129 -41.75 -6.36 -10.72
C ILE A 129 -41.40 -6.21 -9.24
N GLN A 130 -40.66 -5.16 -8.87
CA GLN A 130 -40.25 -4.91 -7.48
C GLN A 130 -41.46 -4.71 -6.59
N GLU A 131 -42.43 -3.89 -7.00
CA GLU A 131 -43.67 -3.70 -6.26
C GLU A 131 -44.42 -5.03 -6.07
N ASN A 132 -44.49 -5.86 -7.11
CA ASN A 132 -45.12 -7.17 -6.99
C ASN A 132 -44.37 -8.10 -6.04
N VAL A 133 -43.04 -8.09 -6.06
CA VAL A 133 -42.20 -8.90 -5.16
C VAL A 133 -42.38 -8.49 -3.70
N PHE A 134 -42.28 -7.20 -3.39
CA PHE A 134 -42.43 -6.71 -2.02
C PHE A 134 -43.84 -6.91 -1.47
N ASN A 135 -44.87 -6.71 -2.32
CA ASN A 135 -46.24 -7.05 -1.93
C ASN A 135 -46.37 -8.55 -1.63
N GLU A 136 -45.81 -9.43 -2.46
CA GLU A 136 -45.84 -10.88 -2.22
C GLU A 136 -45.12 -11.28 -0.92
N ILE A 137 -44.01 -10.63 -0.58
CA ILE A 137 -43.26 -10.84 0.67
C ILE A 137 -44.09 -10.41 1.88
N ARG A 138 -44.72 -9.23 1.84
CA ARG A 138 -45.61 -8.73 2.90
C ARG A 138 -46.81 -9.66 3.13
N TYR A 139 -47.41 -10.20 2.06
CA TYR A 139 -48.52 -11.14 2.17
C TYR A 139 -48.13 -12.50 2.76
N LYS A 140 -46.85 -12.90 2.68
CA LYS A 140 -46.36 -14.17 3.21
C LYS A 140 -46.04 -14.14 4.72
N ASP A 141 -46.34 -13.03 5.40
CA ASP A 141 -46.22 -12.85 6.86
C ASP A 141 -44.84 -13.26 7.40
N LEU A 142 -43.79 -12.90 6.66
CA LEU A 142 -42.41 -13.09 7.11
C LEU A 142 -42.18 -12.10 8.27
N SER A 143 -41.79 -12.61 9.44
CA SER A 143 -41.48 -11.81 10.64
C SER A 143 -40.25 -10.90 10.51
N VAL A 144 -39.80 -10.63 9.28
CA VAL A 144 -38.56 -9.94 8.94
C VAL A 144 -38.91 -8.63 8.26
N ASP A 145 -38.43 -7.53 8.82
CA ASP A 145 -38.65 -6.20 8.25
C ASP A 145 -37.77 -5.99 7.00
N VAL A 146 -38.38 -6.08 5.82
CA VAL A 146 -37.72 -5.82 4.54
C VAL A 146 -37.78 -4.36 4.11
N SER A 147 -38.27 -3.45 4.96
CA SER A 147 -38.48 -2.03 4.59
C SER A 147 -37.18 -1.37 4.15
N ARG A 148 -36.06 -1.64 4.82
CA ARG A 148 -34.75 -1.09 4.43
C ARG A 148 -34.35 -1.53 3.02
N THR A 149 -34.47 -2.82 2.73
CA THR A 149 -34.15 -3.42 1.42
C THR A 149 -35.09 -2.86 0.34
N GLU A 150 -36.37 -2.72 0.64
CA GLU A 150 -37.36 -2.12 -0.25
C GLU A 150 -37.02 -0.67 -0.59
N HIS A 151 -36.74 0.17 0.42
CA HIS A 151 -36.37 1.57 0.19
C HIS A 151 -35.09 1.69 -0.63
N ARG A 152 -34.08 0.85 -0.38
CA ARG A 152 -32.83 0.83 -1.16
C ARG A 152 -33.07 0.47 -2.62
N ILE A 153 -33.78 -0.63 -2.89
CA ILE A 153 -34.03 -1.10 -4.26
C ILE A 153 -34.95 -0.14 -5.02
N LYS A 154 -36.03 0.34 -4.41
CA LYS A 154 -36.94 1.28 -5.06
C LYS A 154 -36.26 2.64 -5.27
N GLY A 155 -35.52 3.15 -4.29
CA GLY A 155 -34.80 4.42 -4.40
C GLY A 155 -33.68 4.41 -5.47
N SER A 156 -33.11 3.24 -5.77
CA SER A 156 -32.15 3.07 -6.86
C SER A 156 -32.79 2.68 -8.20
N THR A 157 -34.12 2.61 -8.28
CA THR A 157 -34.84 2.32 -9.52
C THR A 157 -35.53 3.59 -10.00
N ASN A 158 -34.92 4.26 -10.97
CA ASN A 158 -35.46 5.48 -11.55
C ASN A 158 -35.39 5.50 -13.09
N PRO A 159 -36.20 6.34 -13.76
CA PRO A 159 -36.23 6.43 -15.21
C PRO A 159 -34.88 6.84 -15.83
N LEU A 160 -34.14 7.72 -15.16
CA LEU A 160 -32.90 8.32 -15.69
C LEU A 160 -31.74 7.33 -15.81
N ILE A 161 -31.77 6.21 -15.09
CA ILE A 161 -30.82 5.09 -15.28
C ILE A 161 -30.97 4.48 -16.67
N PHE A 162 -32.20 4.46 -17.19
CA PHE A 162 -32.55 3.87 -18.48
C PHE A 162 -32.84 4.89 -19.57
N VAL A 163 -32.81 6.19 -19.31
CA VAL A 163 -33.00 7.25 -20.33
C VAL A 163 -31.79 8.17 -20.32
N ALA A 164 -30.95 8.05 -21.35
CA ALA A 164 -29.69 8.77 -21.50
C ALA A 164 -29.88 10.17 -22.09
N ILE A 165 -30.90 10.37 -22.94
CA ILE A 165 -31.16 11.66 -23.59
C ILE A 165 -32.09 12.50 -22.69
N ARG A 166 -31.52 13.07 -21.63
CA ARG A 166 -32.24 13.85 -20.61
C ARG A 166 -32.94 15.12 -21.14
N PRO A 167 -32.33 15.94 -22.04
CA PRO A 167 -32.93 17.21 -22.48
C PRO A 167 -34.25 17.07 -23.25
N THR A 168 -34.61 15.85 -23.63
CA THR A 168 -35.76 15.60 -24.49
C THR A 168 -36.91 14.95 -23.75
N LEU A 169 -36.74 14.72 -22.44
CA LEU A 169 -37.78 14.17 -21.57
C LEU A 169 -38.97 15.14 -21.45
N PHE A 170 -38.70 16.42 -21.22
CA PHE A 170 -39.73 17.46 -21.04
C PHE A 170 -40.23 18.07 -22.35
N LYS A 171 -39.67 17.68 -23.50
CA LYS A 171 -40.26 17.99 -24.82
C LYS A 171 -41.58 17.26 -25.03
N ASN A 172 -41.81 16.18 -24.30
CA ASN A 172 -43.02 15.40 -24.32
C ASN A 172 -43.90 15.76 -23.13
N ASP A 173 -45.19 15.97 -23.37
CA ASP A 173 -46.18 16.24 -22.30
C ASP A 173 -46.45 15.00 -21.42
N LEU A 174 -46.10 13.81 -21.92
CA LEU A 174 -46.14 12.54 -21.20
C LEU A 174 -44.71 12.14 -20.78
N ASN A 175 -44.46 12.15 -19.48
CA ASN A 175 -43.21 11.71 -18.86
C ASN A 175 -43.45 11.32 -17.38
N PRO A 176 -42.51 10.59 -16.74
CA PRO A 176 -42.61 10.14 -15.35
C PRO A 176 -42.74 11.25 -14.29
N TYR A 177 -42.41 12.49 -14.65
CA TYR A 177 -42.40 13.63 -13.72
C TYR A 177 -43.61 14.55 -13.90
N HIS A 178 -44.44 14.29 -14.93
CA HIS A 178 -45.64 15.06 -15.25
C HIS A 178 -45.43 16.58 -15.46
N LEU A 179 -44.27 16.94 -16.02
CA LEU A 179 -43.88 18.33 -16.33
C LEU A 179 -43.70 18.54 -17.83
N ASP A 180 -44.06 19.71 -18.34
CA ASP A 180 -43.59 20.14 -19.67
C ASP A 180 -42.31 20.98 -19.56
N GLN A 181 -41.70 21.27 -20.71
CA GLN A 181 -40.44 22.03 -20.80
C GLN A 181 -40.53 23.39 -20.10
N GLU A 182 -41.63 24.12 -20.31
CA GLU A 182 -41.82 25.46 -19.75
C GLU A 182 -41.98 25.40 -18.22
N GLY A 183 -42.76 24.45 -17.71
CA GLY A 183 -42.93 24.24 -16.27
C GLY A 183 -41.62 23.86 -15.59
N PHE A 184 -40.83 22.99 -16.21
CA PHE A 184 -39.51 22.63 -15.72
C PHE A 184 -38.57 23.85 -15.66
N GLU A 185 -38.47 24.62 -16.73
CA GLU A 185 -37.62 25.82 -16.80
C GLU A 185 -38.02 26.87 -15.75
N LEU A 186 -39.32 27.10 -15.58
CA LEU A 186 -39.84 28.03 -14.58
C LEU A 186 -39.53 27.58 -13.14
N LEU A 187 -39.70 26.29 -12.83
CA LEU A 187 -39.36 25.72 -11.52
C LEU A 187 -37.85 25.74 -11.25
N GLN A 188 -37.03 25.48 -12.27
CA GLN A 188 -35.57 25.55 -12.19
C GLN A 188 -35.08 26.92 -11.69
N THR A 189 -35.75 28.02 -12.09
CA THR A 189 -35.40 29.37 -11.60
C THR A 189 -35.55 29.53 -10.08
N LEU A 190 -36.41 28.73 -9.44
CA LEU A 190 -36.64 28.76 -7.99
C LEU A 190 -35.60 27.96 -7.20
N MET A 191 -34.85 27.07 -7.87
CA MET A 191 -34.00 26.06 -7.24
C MET A 191 -32.57 26.51 -6.93
N HIS A 192 -32.05 27.58 -7.55
CA HIS A 192 -30.65 28.06 -7.47
C HIS A 192 -30.02 28.25 -6.07
N LYS A 193 -30.77 28.04 -4.97
CA LYS A 193 -30.31 28.15 -3.57
C LYS A 193 -30.55 26.90 -2.72
N ILE A 194 -30.92 25.76 -3.32
CA ILE A 194 -31.29 24.55 -2.59
C ILE A 194 -30.30 23.45 -2.92
N ASP A 195 -29.58 22.98 -1.90
CA ASP A 195 -28.77 21.76 -1.99
C ASP A 195 -29.58 20.56 -1.52
N LEU A 196 -29.90 19.64 -2.42
CA LEU A 196 -30.67 18.43 -2.11
C LEU A 196 -29.86 17.39 -1.34
N ARG A 197 -28.53 17.55 -1.21
CA ARG A 197 -27.66 16.61 -0.48
C ARG A 197 -27.70 16.80 1.04
N THR A 198 -27.96 18.03 1.49
CA THR A 198 -27.80 18.43 2.89
C THR A 198 -29.09 18.92 3.54
N ASN A 199 -30.10 19.30 2.74
CA ASN A 199 -31.36 19.83 3.26
C ASN A 199 -32.41 18.74 3.51
N ASN A 200 -33.25 18.97 4.52
CA ASN A 200 -34.46 18.19 4.72
C ASN A 200 -35.39 18.34 3.50
N LEU A 201 -35.81 17.23 2.90
CA LEU A 201 -36.66 17.21 1.71
C LEU A 201 -38.01 17.89 1.96
N GLU A 202 -38.58 17.72 3.16
CA GLU A 202 -39.86 18.32 3.52
C GLU A 202 -39.75 19.85 3.65
N GLU A 203 -38.65 20.35 4.20
CA GLU A 203 -38.36 21.79 4.28
C GLU A 203 -38.10 22.37 2.89
N THR A 204 -37.41 21.60 2.04
CA THR A 204 -37.15 21.95 0.65
C THR A 204 -38.46 22.10 -0.14
N LEU A 205 -39.36 21.13 -0.02
CA LEU A 205 -40.68 21.17 -0.62
C LEU A 205 -41.48 22.38 -0.14
N LYS A 206 -41.58 22.59 1.18
CA LYS A 206 -42.27 23.76 1.77
C LYS A 206 -41.70 25.09 1.27
N SER A 207 -40.37 25.19 1.17
CA SER A 207 -39.68 26.37 0.64
C SER A 207 -40.01 26.63 -0.84
N LEU A 208 -39.97 25.59 -1.68
CA LEU A 208 -40.31 25.70 -3.10
C LEU A 208 -41.78 26.08 -3.31
N VAL A 209 -42.71 25.44 -2.59
CA VAL A 209 -44.14 25.79 -2.60
C VAL A 209 -44.34 27.26 -2.22
N SER A 210 -43.68 27.73 -1.15
CA SER A 210 -43.76 29.14 -0.74
C SER A 210 -43.22 30.12 -1.80
N ARG A 211 -42.13 29.77 -2.48
CA ARG A 211 -41.55 30.59 -3.57
C ARG A 211 -42.43 30.59 -4.81
N ALA A 212 -42.96 29.43 -5.20
CA ALA A 212 -43.87 29.28 -6.33
C ALA A 212 -45.14 30.12 -6.12
N LYS A 213 -45.72 30.12 -4.92
CA LYS A 213 -46.90 30.95 -4.58
C LYS A 213 -46.65 32.46 -4.74
N LYS A 214 -45.40 32.92 -4.57
CA LYS A 214 -45.01 34.35 -4.70
C LYS A 214 -44.75 34.77 -6.15
N SER A 215 -44.44 33.83 -7.03
CA SER A 215 -44.17 34.10 -8.45
C SER A 215 -45.43 33.85 -9.28
N LYS A 216 -46.06 34.93 -9.76
CA LYS A 216 -47.33 34.84 -10.50
C LYS A 216 -47.25 33.89 -11.71
N GLY A 217 -46.23 34.03 -12.56
CA GLY A 217 -46.07 33.19 -13.75
C GLY A 217 -45.83 31.72 -13.42
N VAL A 218 -45.02 31.42 -12.40
CA VAL A 218 -44.79 30.04 -11.94
C VAL A 218 -46.08 29.45 -11.36
N LYS A 219 -46.79 30.21 -10.54
CA LYS A 219 -48.06 29.81 -9.95
C LYS A 219 -49.10 29.46 -11.01
N GLU A 220 -49.27 30.31 -12.01
CA GLU A 220 -50.23 30.11 -13.12
C GLU A 220 -49.88 28.83 -13.91
N LYS A 221 -48.61 28.68 -14.31
CA LYS A 221 -48.16 27.49 -15.05
C LYS A 221 -48.31 26.18 -14.27
N ILE A 222 -47.97 26.17 -12.98
CA ILE A 222 -48.13 24.97 -12.13
C ILE A 222 -49.61 24.58 -12.03
N ALA A 223 -50.50 25.56 -11.87
CA ALA A 223 -51.92 25.30 -11.81
C ALA A 223 -52.45 24.71 -13.14
N GLU A 224 -51.96 25.18 -14.28
CA GLU A 224 -52.27 24.61 -15.61
C GLU A 224 -51.79 23.17 -15.73
N LEU A 225 -50.53 22.89 -15.39
CA LEU A 225 -49.97 21.54 -15.44
C LEU A 225 -50.75 20.56 -14.57
N TRP A 226 -51.10 20.97 -13.35
CA TRP A 226 -51.95 20.16 -12.48
C TRP A 226 -53.31 19.87 -13.11
N SER A 227 -53.96 20.86 -13.70
CA SER A 227 -55.23 20.69 -14.43
C SER A 227 -55.09 19.72 -15.61
N TYR A 228 -54.01 19.84 -16.39
CA TYR A 228 -53.72 18.95 -17.52
C TYR A 228 -53.54 17.50 -17.06
N ASN A 229 -52.75 17.30 -16.00
CA ASN A 229 -52.47 15.98 -15.45
C ASN A 229 -53.75 15.32 -14.88
N LYS A 230 -54.64 16.07 -14.22
CA LYS A 230 -55.92 15.53 -13.71
C LYS A 230 -56.88 15.11 -14.82
N ILE A 231 -56.99 15.90 -15.89
CA ILE A 231 -57.82 15.53 -17.04
C ILE A 231 -57.21 14.31 -17.73
N ARG A 232 -55.89 14.31 -17.95
CA ARG A 232 -55.15 13.18 -18.54
C ARG A 232 -55.34 11.88 -17.76
N GLU A 233 -55.23 11.92 -16.44
CA GLU A 233 -55.46 10.77 -15.55
C GLU A 233 -56.87 10.20 -15.74
N ALA A 234 -57.90 11.04 -15.74
CA ALA A 234 -59.28 10.61 -15.96
C ALA A 234 -59.48 10.01 -17.36
N VAL A 235 -58.91 10.64 -18.39
CA VAL A 235 -58.98 10.17 -19.77
C VAL A 235 -58.26 8.82 -19.94
N PHE A 236 -57.05 8.68 -19.41
CA PHE A 236 -56.30 7.43 -19.48
C PHE A 236 -57.03 6.29 -18.77
N ASN A 237 -57.57 6.56 -17.58
CA ASN A 237 -58.36 5.58 -16.83
C ASN A 237 -59.59 5.11 -17.61
N TYR A 238 -60.18 5.92 -18.48
CA TYR A 238 -61.22 5.45 -19.40
C TYR A 238 -60.63 4.66 -20.58
N LEU A 239 -59.65 5.24 -21.29
CA LEU A 239 -59.13 4.67 -22.54
C LEU A 239 -58.44 3.31 -22.35
N LYS A 240 -57.72 3.11 -21.24
CA LYS A 240 -57.01 1.86 -20.97
C LYS A 240 -57.93 0.63 -20.96
N ASP A 241 -59.21 0.81 -20.63
CA ASP A 241 -60.16 -0.30 -20.54
C ASP A 241 -61.27 -0.27 -21.60
N TYR A 242 -61.58 0.91 -22.16
CA TYR A 242 -62.81 1.11 -22.94
C TYR A 242 -62.63 1.79 -24.29
N GLU A 243 -61.40 1.95 -24.76
CA GLU A 243 -61.18 2.60 -26.05
C GLU A 243 -61.72 1.79 -27.24
N ASP A 244 -62.60 2.41 -28.03
CA ASP A 244 -63.07 1.88 -29.31
C ASP A 244 -62.10 2.30 -30.43
N TYR A 245 -61.04 1.50 -30.56
CA TYR A 245 -60.01 1.69 -31.58
C TYR A 245 -60.47 1.30 -32.99
N ARG A 246 -61.64 0.65 -33.15
CA ARG A 246 -62.15 0.23 -34.48
C ARG A 246 -63.11 1.25 -35.09
N GLY A 247 -63.76 2.06 -34.25
CA GLY A 247 -64.77 3.03 -34.66
C GLY A 247 -64.28 4.48 -34.74
N GLY A 248 -63.05 4.78 -34.31
CA GLY A 248 -62.48 6.15 -34.30
C GLY A 248 -63.17 7.12 -33.33
N LYS A 249 -64.21 6.68 -32.61
CA LYS A 249 -65.06 7.53 -31.75
C LYS A 249 -64.30 8.17 -30.59
N ASN A 250 -63.20 7.56 -30.14
CA ASN A 250 -62.41 8.02 -29.01
C ASN A 250 -61.10 8.74 -29.42
N ILE A 251 -60.92 9.05 -30.71
CA ILE A 251 -59.66 9.66 -31.20
C ILE A 251 -59.38 11.04 -30.58
N TRP A 252 -60.43 11.79 -30.23
CA TRP A 252 -60.30 13.07 -29.53
C TRP A 252 -59.80 12.89 -28.09
N LEU A 253 -60.27 11.85 -27.38
CA LEU A 253 -59.77 11.48 -26.06
C LEU A 253 -58.30 11.05 -26.13
N PHE A 254 -57.93 10.26 -27.14
CA PHE A 254 -56.54 9.87 -27.37
C PHE A 254 -55.63 11.09 -27.55
N ASN A 255 -56.05 12.06 -28.37
CA ASN A 255 -55.27 13.29 -28.59
C ASN A 255 -55.17 14.16 -27.32
N LEU A 256 -56.22 14.20 -26.50
CA LEU A 256 -56.19 14.88 -25.20
C LEU A 256 -55.21 14.24 -24.22
N PHE A 257 -55.14 12.92 -24.18
CA PHE A 257 -54.16 12.21 -23.36
C PHE A 257 -52.72 12.58 -23.76
N GLN A 258 -52.45 12.62 -25.07
CA GLN A 258 -51.10 12.81 -25.62
C GLN A 258 -50.56 14.24 -25.54
N MET A 259 -51.41 15.27 -25.61
CA MET A 259 -50.95 16.65 -25.84
C MET A 259 -51.60 17.69 -24.91
N ASN A 260 -50.78 18.40 -24.14
CA ASN A 260 -51.22 19.50 -23.26
C ASN A 260 -51.95 20.59 -24.06
N LYS A 261 -51.47 20.93 -25.26
CA LYS A 261 -52.09 21.95 -26.13
C LYS A 261 -53.55 21.67 -26.49
N VAL A 262 -53.93 20.39 -26.59
CA VAL A 262 -55.31 19.99 -26.89
C VAL A 262 -56.19 20.20 -25.65
N ILE A 263 -55.67 19.87 -24.46
CA ILE A 263 -56.35 20.12 -23.18
C ILE A 263 -56.51 21.63 -22.94
N GLU A 264 -55.44 22.39 -23.16
CA GLU A 264 -55.43 23.85 -23.08
C GLU A 264 -56.51 24.46 -23.99
N SER A 265 -56.54 24.04 -25.26
CA SER A 265 -57.54 24.52 -26.23
C SER A 265 -58.97 24.22 -25.78
N ALA A 266 -59.21 23.04 -25.20
CA ALA A 266 -60.52 22.66 -24.67
C ALA A 266 -60.92 23.45 -23.42
N LEU A 267 -59.95 23.87 -22.60
CA LEU A 267 -60.21 24.65 -21.38
C LEU A 267 -60.32 26.16 -21.65
N ALA A 268 -59.60 26.70 -22.62
CA ALA A 268 -59.49 28.13 -22.87
C ALA A 268 -60.48 28.65 -23.93
N SER A 269 -60.80 27.85 -24.96
CA SER A 269 -61.74 28.25 -26.01
C SER A 269 -63.17 27.84 -25.67
N ASP A 270 -64.08 28.80 -25.60
CA ASP A 270 -65.50 28.54 -25.35
C ASP A 270 -66.13 27.64 -26.43
N GLU A 271 -65.72 27.78 -27.69
CA GLU A 271 -66.23 26.99 -28.80
C GLU A 271 -65.74 25.54 -28.72
N VAL A 272 -64.43 25.34 -28.58
CA VAL A 272 -63.81 24.00 -28.49
C VAL A 272 -64.27 23.31 -27.20
N GLY A 273 -64.35 24.04 -26.10
CA GLY A 273 -64.80 23.53 -24.81
C GLY A 273 -66.27 23.15 -24.76
N LYS A 274 -67.16 23.88 -25.46
CA LYS A 274 -68.57 23.48 -25.61
C LYS A 274 -68.70 22.22 -26.46
N LYS A 275 -67.99 22.17 -27.59
CA LYS A 275 -67.95 20.98 -28.44
C LYS A 275 -67.47 19.75 -27.67
N PHE A 276 -66.42 19.91 -26.86
CA PHE A 276 -65.93 18.84 -25.99
C PHE A 276 -66.99 18.37 -24.96
N GLU A 277 -67.73 19.29 -24.34
CA GLU A 277 -68.83 18.93 -23.43
C GLU A 277 -69.97 18.21 -24.14
N GLU A 278 -70.29 18.59 -25.38
CA GLU A 278 -71.28 17.91 -26.23
C GLU A 278 -70.83 16.50 -26.60
N ASP A 279 -69.58 16.35 -27.06
CA ASP A 279 -68.97 15.06 -27.41
C ASP A 279 -68.92 14.13 -26.19
N LEU A 280 -68.59 14.65 -25.01
CA LEU A 280 -68.57 13.90 -23.76
C LEU A 280 -69.97 13.54 -23.25
N SER A 281 -70.94 14.44 -23.39
CA SER A 281 -72.35 14.14 -23.08
C SER A 281 -72.89 13.04 -23.99
N SER A 282 -72.51 13.06 -25.28
CA SER A 282 -72.82 11.98 -26.22
C SER A 282 -72.16 10.67 -25.80
N LEU A 283 -70.90 10.69 -25.37
CA LEU A 283 -70.21 9.51 -24.86
C LEU A 283 -70.89 8.92 -23.62
N ILE A 284 -71.29 9.77 -22.66
CA ILE A 284 -72.02 9.35 -21.45
C ILE A 284 -73.39 8.78 -21.83
N ALA A 285 -74.11 9.41 -22.76
CA ALA A 285 -75.39 8.90 -23.24
C ALA A 285 -75.24 7.53 -23.93
N ASP A 286 -74.23 7.37 -24.78
CA ASP A 286 -73.94 6.11 -25.47
C ASP A 286 -73.52 5.00 -24.49
N THR A 287 -72.67 5.32 -23.50
CA THR A 287 -72.24 4.36 -22.48
C THR A 287 -73.35 4.02 -21.48
N SER A 288 -74.27 4.94 -21.19
CA SER A 288 -75.45 4.67 -20.35
C SER A 288 -76.44 3.69 -20.99
N ARG A 289 -76.43 3.59 -22.33
CA ARG A 289 -77.20 2.59 -23.08
C ARG A 289 -76.50 1.23 -23.10
N ALA A 290 -75.19 1.19 -22.84
CA ALA A 290 -74.44 -0.04 -22.64
C ALA A 290 -74.65 -0.57 -21.20
N VAL A 291 -74.55 -1.89 -21.01
CA VAL A 291 -74.84 -2.55 -19.71
C VAL A 291 -73.72 -2.30 -18.66
N ASP A 292 -72.59 -1.69 -19.06
CA ASP A 292 -71.41 -1.51 -18.21
C ASP A 292 -71.46 -0.23 -17.37
N LYS A 293 -71.87 -0.38 -16.10
CA LYS A 293 -71.92 0.72 -15.12
C LYS A 293 -70.54 1.32 -14.81
N GLU A 294 -69.47 0.54 -14.91
CA GLU A 294 -68.11 1.01 -14.63
C GLU A 294 -67.62 1.92 -15.76
N GLN A 295 -67.89 1.55 -17.01
CA GLN A 295 -67.59 2.38 -18.18
C GLN A 295 -68.26 3.76 -18.07
N MET A 296 -69.54 3.80 -17.71
CA MET A 296 -70.28 5.05 -17.51
C MET A 296 -69.67 5.89 -16.37
N GLN A 297 -69.31 5.28 -15.24
CA GLN A 297 -68.68 5.99 -14.12
C GLN A 297 -67.33 6.61 -14.51
N ARG A 298 -66.50 5.90 -15.29
CA ARG A 298 -65.22 6.45 -15.77
C ARG A 298 -65.43 7.60 -16.76
N ALA A 299 -66.43 7.51 -17.65
CA ALA A 299 -66.79 8.62 -18.54
C ALA A 299 -67.28 9.87 -17.76
N ILE A 300 -68.12 9.68 -16.74
CA ILE A 300 -68.51 10.75 -15.80
C ILE A 300 -67.29 11.32 -15.05
N GLY A 301 -66.31 10.47 -14.73
CA GLY A 301 -65.03 10.89 -14.16
C GLY A 301 -64.30 11.92 -15.01
N ILE A 302 -64.27 11.73 -16.34
CA ILE A 302 -63.70 12.71 -17.29
C ILE A 302 -64.47 14.03 -17.22
N GLU A 303 -65.81 13.97 -17.21
CA GLU A 303 -66.66 15.15 -17.17
C GLU A 303 -66.46 15.95 -15.89
N ASN A 304 -66.40 15.26 -14.75
CA ASN A 304 -66.14 15.86 -13.45
C ASN A 304 -64.75 16.50 -13.40
N ALA A 305 -63.72 15.81 -13.91
CA ALA A 305 -62.38 16.36 -14.01
C ALA A 305 -62.40 17.65 -14.85
N PHE A 306 -62.95 17.61 -16.06
CA PHE A 306 -63.02 18.78 -16.94
C PHE A 306 -63.81 19.95 -16.34
N LYS A 307 -65.03 19.71 -15.85
CA LYS A 307 -65.89 20.75 -15.25
C LYS A 307 -65.27 21.38 -14.01
N SER A 308 -64.57 20.60 -13.19
CA SER A 308 -63.87 21.11 -12.01
C SER A 308 -62.79 22.12 -12.39
N GLN A 309 -62.05 21.87 -13.47
CA GLN A 309 -61.00 22.77 -13.95
C GLN A 309 -61.57 24.01 -14.65
N LYS A 310 -62.60 23.83 -15.49
CA LYS A 310 -63.25 24.93 -16.22
C LYS A 310 -63.94 25.93 -15.29
N ARG A 311 -64.69 25.45 -14.27
CA ARG A 311 -65.30 26.31 -13.22
C ARG A 311 -64.24 26.99 -12.35
N GLY A 312 -63.11 26.32 -12.13
CA GLY A 312 -61.96 26.87 -11.44
C GLY A 312 -61.43 28.16 -12.09
N ASN A 313 -61.31 28.23 -13.41
CA ASN A 313 -60.81 29.44 -14.09
C ASN A 313 -61.73 30.67 -13.95
N THR A 314 -63.03 30.47 -13.71
CA THR A 314 -64.00 31.57 -13.54
C THR A 314 -64.08 32.04 -12.08
N MET A 315 -63.90 31.15 -11.10
CA MET A 315 -63.98 31.45 -9.66
C MET A 315 -62.63 31.68 -8.95
N LYS A 316 -61.49 31.25 -9.52
CA LYS A 316 -60.13 31.44 -8.96
C LYS A 316 -59.75 32.92 -8.76
N ARG A 317 -60.46 33.88 -9.37
CA ARG A 317 -60.24 35.33 -9.14
C ARG A 317 -60.78 35.84 -7.80
N LEU A 318 -61.61 35.07 -7.07
CA LEU A 318 -62.33 35.62 -5.92
C LEU A 318 -62.16 34.86 -4.58
N PHE A 319 -61.96 33.54 -4.52
CA PHE A 319 -61.82 32.86 -3.21
C PHE A 319 -60.98 31.56 -3.19
N PHE A 320 -60.24 31.41 -2.07
CA PHE A 320 -59.69 30.21 -1.40
C PHE A 320 -58.18 29.85 -1.50
N SER A 321 -57.63 29.48 -0.33
CA SER A 321 -56.19 29.45 0.00
C SER A 321 -55.67 28.12 0.59
N SER A 322 -56.43 27.02 0.56
CA SER A 322 -56.00 25.71 1.12
C SER A 322 -55.90 24.54 0.11
N SER A 323 -56.80 24.42 -0.87
CA SER A 323 -56.68 23.38 -1.92
C SER A 323 -55.58 23.69 -2.95
N GLU A 324 -55.33 24.98 -3.19
CA GLU A 324 -54.32 25.46 -4.12
C GLU A 324 -52.89 25.06 -3.71
N GLU A 325 -52.64 24.93 -2.40
CA GLU A 325 -51.33 24.53 -1.89
C GLU A 325 -51.02 23.06 -2.22
N GLY A 326 -52.01 22.17 -2.07
CA GLY A 326 -51.86 20.78 -2.48
C GLY A 326 -51.62 20.62 -3.99
N HIS A 327 -52.32 21.39 -4.82
CA HIS A 327 -52.12 21.34 -6.27
C HIS A 327 -50.71 21.79 -6.68
N ILE A 328 -50.21 22.85 -6.04
CA ILE A 328 -48.84 23.33 -6.27
C ILE A 328 -47.82 22.32 -5.78
N GLN A 329 -48.08 21.69 -4.64
CA GLN A 329 -47.23 20.65 -4.06
C GLN A 329 -47.08 19.46 -5.01
N ASP A 330 -48.18 18.90 -5.55
CA ASP A 330 -48.16 17.74 -6.45
C ASP A 330 -47.20 17.92 -7.64
N VAL A 331 -47.21 19.09 -8.27
CA VAL A 331 -46.35 19.39 -9.44
C VAL A 331 -44.89 19.62 -9.03
N ILE A 332 -44.66 20.27 -7.88
CA ILE A 332 -43.32 20.49 -7.34
C ILE A 332 -42.69 19.16 -6.88
N GLU A 333 -43.48 18.20 -6.40
CA GLU A 333 -42.99 16.86 -6.07
C GLU A 333 -42.44 16.15 -7.31
N GLY A 334 -43.10 16.24 -8.47
CA GLY A 334 -42.57 15.73 -9.73
C GLY A 334 -41.23 16.37 -10.13
N PHE A 335 -41.11 17.68 -9.93
CA PHE A 335 -39.84 18.41 -10.15
C PHE A 335 -38.73 17.98 -9.19
N LEU A 336 -39.04 17.81 -7.91
CA LEU A 336 -38.07 17.33 -6.92
C LEU A 336 -37.66 15.88 -7.18
N LEU A 337 -38.61 15.03 -7.57
CA LEU A 337 -38.34 13.64 -7.91
C LEU A 337 -37.34 13.54 -9.07
N TYR A 338 -37.49 14.37 -10.11
CA TYR A 338 -36.50 14.44 -11.19
C TYR A 338 -35.09 14.74 -10.68
N HIS A 339 -34.94 15.74 -9.82
CA HIS A 339 -33.62 16.11 -9.30
C HIS A 339 -33.03 15.08 -8.34
N LEU A 340 -33.87 14.41 -7.55
CA LEU A 340 -33.45 13.28 -6.73
C LEU A 340 -32.99 12.12 -7.61
N ASP A 341 -33.76 11.78 -8.65
CA ASP A 341 -33.39 10.73 -9.60
C ASP A 341 -32.09 11.06 -10.33
N ASP A 342 -31.89 12.32 -10.71
CA ASP A 342 -30.68 12.79 -11.37
C ASP A 342 -29.46 12.60 -10.47
N LEU A 343 -29.58 13.00 -9.20
CA LEU A 343 -28.56 12.79 -8.18
C LEU A 343 -28.29 11.29 -7.92
N TRP A 344 -29.33 10.50 -7.69
CA TRP A 344 -29.21 9.06 -7.41
C TRP A 344 -28.69 8.28 -8.60
N SER A 345 -29.05 8.68 -9.83
CA SER A 345 -28.52 8.06 -11.05
C SER A 345 -26.99 8.15 -11.08
N GLY A 346 -26.40 9.27 -10.61
CA GLY A 346 -24.95 9.40 -10.49
C GLY A 346 -24.31 8.35 -9.57
N TYR A 347 -24.89 8.13 -8.38
CA TYR A 347 -24.39 7.13 -7.44
C TYR A 347 -24.58 5.69 -7.95
N VAL A 348 -25.70 5.41 -8.63
CA VAL A 348 -25.94 4.10 -9.24
C VAL A 348 -24.91 3.88 -10.35
N GLU A 349 -24.70 4.84 -11.25
CA GLU A 349 -23.71 4.72 -12.33
C GLU A 349 -22.29 4.47 -11.80
N GLU A 350 -21.88 5.19 -10.75
CA GLU A 350 -20.61 4.95 -10.07
C GLU A 350 -20.54 3.52 -9.50
N SER A 351 -21.61 3.06 -8.84
CA SER A 351 -21.69 1.71 -8.28
C SER A 351 -21.56 0.62 -9.35
N LEU A 352 -22.13 0.84 -10.53
CA LEU A 352 -22.04 -0.10 -11.66
C LEU A 352 -20.61 -0.26 -12.18
N THR A 353 -19.71 0.71 -11.97
CA THR A 353 -18.30 0.60 -12.41
C THR A 353 -17.49 -0.44 -11.63
N TYR A 354 -17.97 -0.85 -10.46
CA TYR A 354 -17.35 -1.89 -9.64
C TYR A 354 -17.80 -3.32 -10.01
N LEU A 355 -18.72 -3.45 -10.98
CA LEU A 355 -19.24 -4.74 -11.42
C LEU A 355 -18.53 -5.23 -12.68
N ASP A 356 -17.86 -6.38 -12.58
CA ASP A 356 -17.22 -7.05 -13.70
C ASP A 356 -18.02 -8.25 -14.20
N ASP A 357 -18.36 -8.23 -15.49
CA ASP A 357 -18.95 -9.37 -16.19
C ASP A 357 -17.88 -10.41 -16.51
N ARG A 358 -17.74 -11.41 -15.62
CA ARG A 358 -16.73 -12.47 -15.72
C ARG A 358 -16.94 -13.42 -16.91
N GLU A 359 -18.14 -13.47 -17.49
CA GLU A 359 -18.44 -14.33 -18.65
C GLU A 359 -17.65 -13.90 -19.89
N VAL A 360 -17.25 -12.63 -19.97
CA VAL A 360 -16.42 -12.11 -21.08
C VAL A 360 -14.97 -12.60 -21.00
N LEU A 361 -14.50 -12.99 -19.81
CA LEU A 361 -13.07 -13.23 -19.55
C LEU A 361 -12.69 -14.71 -19.44
N LYS A 362 -13.62 -15.57 -19.03
CA LYS A 362 -13.33 -16.96 -18.64
C LYS A 362 -14.25 -17.94 -19.32
N LYS A 363 -13.78 -19.18 -19.49
CA LYS A 363 -14.61 -20.27 -20.01
C LYS A 363 -15.60 -20.75 -18.94
N LYS A 364 -16.71 -21.36 -19.37
CA LYS A 364 -17.78 -21.85 -18.46
C LYS A 364 -17.26 -22.74 -17.32
N ILE A 365 -16.35 -23.68 -17.60
CA ILE A 365 -15.78 -24.59 -16.60
C ILE A 365 -15.00 -23.81 -15.52
N GLU A 366 -14.24 -22.79 -15.93
CA GLU A 366 -13.48 -21.94 -15.02
C GLU A 366 -14.42 -21.08 -14.16
N LEU A 367 -15.51 -20.57 -14.74
CA LEU A 367 -16.53 -19.84 -13.99
C LEU A 367 -17.23 -20.73 -12.96
N GLU A 368 -17.53 -21.98 -13.32
CA GLU A 368 -18.10 -22.95 -12.37
C GLU A 368 -17.14 -23.22 -11.21
N ASP A 369 -15.84 -23.41 -11.46
CA ASP A 369 -14.82 -23.58 -10.42
C ASP A 369 -14.69 -22.35 -9.51
N GLU A 370 -14.63 -21.14 -10.08
CA GLU A 370 -14.59 -19.88 -9.34
C GLU A 370 -15.84 -19.68 -8.47
N TYR A 371 -17.01 -20.04 -8.98
CA TYR A 371 -18.26 -20.02 -8.22
C TYR A 371 -18.25 -21.05 -7.10
N GLU A 372 -17.81 -22.29 -7.36
CA GLU A 372 -17.76 -23.34 -6.34
C GLU A 372 -16.74 -23.02 -5.22
N LYS A 373 -15.76 -22.14 -5.51
CA LYS A 373 -14.79 -21.54 -4.57
C LYS A 373 -15.28 -20.26 -3.87
N GLY A 374 -16.43 -19.71 -4.24
CA GLY A 374 -16.99 -18.48 -3.64
C GLY A 374 -16.33 -17.17 -4.11
N ARG A 375 -15.73 -17.15 -5.30
CA ARG A 375 -15.02 -15.97 -5.84
C ARG A 375 -15.87 -15.08 -6.75
N ILE A 376 -16.99 -15.60 -7.23
CA ILE A 376 -17.92 -14.86 -8.10
C ILE A 376 -19.35 -15.04 -7.62
N TYR A 377 -20.15 -14.00 -7.85
CA TYR A 377 -21.60 -14.06 -7.70
C TYR A 377 -22.23 -14.73 -8.91
N ARG A 378 -23.26 -15.55 -8.68
CA ARG A 378 -23.97 -16.24 -9.76
C ARG A 378 -25.45 -15.93 -9.75
N LEU A 379 -25.91 -15.17 -10.75
CA LEU A 379 -27.31 -14.82 -10.91
C LEU A 379 -28.04 -15.88 -11.73
N ALA A 380 -28.75 -16.78 -11.05
CA ALA A 380 -29.59 -17.78 -11.68
C ALA A 380 -30.82 -18.11 -10.83
N VAL A 381 -31.89 -18.56 -11.49
CA VAL A 381 -33.17 -18.93 -10.83
C VAL A 381 -33.24 -20.40 -10.39
N ASP A 382 -32.11 -21.11 -10.43
CA ASP A 382 -32.00 -22.50 -9.97
C ASP A 382 -31.80 -22.58 -8.45
N THR A 383 -31.58 -23.79 -7.93
CA THR A 383 -31.47 -24.06 -6.49
C THR A 383 -30.09 -23.74 -5.89
N LYS A 384 -29.07 -23.48 -6.71
CA LYS A 384 -27.73 -23.12 -6.25
C LYS A 384 -27.72 -21.69 -5.69
N PRO A 385 -27.05 -21.38 -4.57
CA PRO A 385 -27.10 -20.04 -3.97
C PRO A 385 -26.49 -18.95 -4.87
N LEU A 386 -26.91 -17.69 -4.73
CA LEU A 386 -26.33 -16.56 -5.47
C LEU A 386 -24.90 -16.26 -5.02
N ILE A 387 -24.65 -16.42 -3.71
CA ILE A 387 -23.37 -16.17 -3.05
C ILE A 387 -22.90 -17.46 -2.38
N ARG A 388 -21.58 -17.65 -2.29
CA ARG A 388 -20.97 -18.73 -1.52
C ARG A 388 -19.81 -18.19 -0.71
N ASP A 389 -19.58 -18.80 0.44
CA ASP A 389 -18.42 -18.50 1.26
C ASP A 389 -17.13 -18.77 0.50
N LEU A 390 -16.18 -17.85 0.62
CA LEU A 390 -14.87 -17.97 0.02
C LEU A 390 -14.13 -19.17 0.64
N LYS A 391 -13.85 -20.19 -0.19
CA LYS A 391 -13.08 -21.35 0.25
C LYS A 391 -11.59 -21.05 0.14
N VAL A 392 -10.99 -20.63 1.25
CA VAL A 392 -9.55 -20.40 1.34
C VAL A 392 -8.84 -21.72 1.64
N LYS A 393 -8.05 -22.22 0.68
CA LYS A 393 -7.17 -23.37 0.89
C LYS A 393 -5.88 -22.87 1.53
N LYS A 394 -5.38 -23.56 2.55
CA LYS A 394 -4.06 -23.29 3.15
C LYS A 394 -3.00 -24.24 2.57
N GLU A 395 -1.81 -23.74 2.26
CA GLU A 395 -0.66 -24.52 1.81
C GLU A 395 0.66 -23.92 2.32
N GLY A 396 1.75 -24.70 2.25
CA GLY A 396 3.10 -24.22 2.53
C GLY A 396 3.73 -23.63 1.28
N HIS A 397 4.66 -22.69 1.48
CA HIS A 397 5.46 -22.09 0.41
C HIS A 397 6.94 -22.19 0.76
N LEU A 398 7.73 -22.79 -0.14
CA LEU A 398 9.17 -22.87 -0.03
C LEU A 398 9.79 -21.90 -1.03
N PHE A 399 10.67 -21.02 -0.55
CA PHE A 399 11.48 -20.16 -1.40
C PHE A 399 12.96 -20.45 -1.18
N MET A 400 13.72 -20.46 -2.27
CA MET A 400 15.16 -20.59 -2.26
C MET A 400 15.77 -19.50 -3.14
N ASP A 401 16.85 -18.93 -2.64
CA ASP A 401 17.64 -17.92 -3.34
C ASP A 401 19.13 -18.23 -3.27
N LEU A 402 19.89 -17.90 -4.30
CA LEU A 402 21.35 -17.99 -4.35
C LEU A 402 21.98 -16.59 -4.31
N ARG A 403 23.08 -16.40 -3.57
CA ARG A 403 23.85 -15.14 -3.58
C ARG A 403 25.36 -15.40 -3.57
N GLY A 404 26.15 -14.41 -3.97
CA GLY A 404 27.62 -14.52 -4.06
C GLY A 404 28.15 -15.15 -5.36
N PHE A 405 27.27 -15.66 -6.22
CA PHE A 405 27.65 -16.23 -7.52
C PHE A 405 28.06 -15.15 -8.54
N THR A 406 27.41 -13.99 -8.50
CA THR A 406 27.66 -12.84 -9.39
C THR A 406 29.04 -12.20 -9.18
N GLN A 407 29.60 -12.24 -7.97
CA GLN A 407 30.94 -11.69 -7.70
C GLN A 407 32.06 -12.55 -8.28
N ARG A 408 32.00 -13.89 -8.13
CA ARG A 408 32.97 -14.82 -8.74
C ARG A 408 32.87 -14.84 -10.28
N MET A 409 31.66 -14.84 -10.81
CA MET A 409 31.43 -14.87 -12.26
C MET A 409 31.57 -13.50 -12.94
N SER A 410 31.78 -12.39 -12.23
CA SER A 410 32.23 -11.14 -12.86
C SER A 410 33.54 -11.30 -13.65
N ARG A 411 34.31 -12.36 -13.34
CA ARG A 411 35.53 -12.77 -14.06
C ARG A 411 35.29 -13.75 -15.22
N SER A 412 34.07 -14.28 -15.39
CA SER A 412 33.71 -15.31 -16.38
C SER A 412 32.60 -14.82 -17.32
N LYS A 413 32.59 -15.24 -18.59
CA LYS A 413 31.55 -14.83 -19.55
C LYS A 413 30.17 -15.36 -19.13
N GLU A 414 29.12 -14.57 -19.32
CA GLU A 414 27.71 -14.87 -18.96
C GLU A 414 27.23 -16.26 -19.41
N ILE A 415 27.70 -16.75 -20.55
CA ILE A 415 27.38 -18.08 -21.10
C ILE A 415 27.77 -19.22 -20.14
N ILE A 416 28.90 -19.11 -19.45
CA ILE A 416 29.36 -20.13 -18.49
C ILE A 416 28.48 -20.12 -17.22
N THR A 417 27.98 -18.93 -16.85
CA THR A 417 27.03 -18.75 -15.73
C THR A 417 25.70 -19.43 -16.04
N VAL A 418 25.17 -19.27 -17.25
CA VAL A 418 23.91 -19.91 -17.68
C VAL A 418 24.04 -21.44 -17.66
N ASP A 419 25.13 -21.98 -18.23
CA ASP A 419 25.37 -23.42 -18.28
C ASP A 419 25.51 -24.05 -16.89
N PHE A 420 26.14 -23.32 -15.97
CA PHE A 420 26.22 -23.68 -14.57
C PHE A 420 24.84 -23.66 -13.90
N MET A 421 24.10 -22.55 -14.00
CA MET A 421 22.77 -22.40 -13.38
C MET A 421 21.84 -23.52 -13.84
N LEU A 422 21.88 -23.87 -15.12
CA LEU A 422 21.10 -24.99 -15.64
C LEU A 422 21.56 -26.34 -15.05
N LYS A 423 22.84 -26.71 -15.17
CA LYS A 423 23.34 -28.06 -14.85
C LYS A 423 23.53 -28.32 -13.36
N LYS A 424 23.79 -27.28 -12.56
CA LYS A 424 24.21 -27.39 -11.15
C LYS A 424 23.20 -26.80 -10.15
N PHE A 425 22.27 -25.96 -10.60
CA PHE A 425 21.22 -25.38 -9.75
C PHE A 425 19.83 -25.89 -10.16
N PHE A 426 19.32 -25.51 -11.34
CA PHE A 426 17.94 -25.80 -11.74
C PHE A 426 17.67 -27.29 -11.96
N LEU A 427 18.45 -27.98 -12.78
CA LEU A 427 18.16 -29.39 -13.09
C LEU A 427 18.22 -30.30 -11.86
N PRO A 428 19.23 -30.22 -10.96
CA PRO A 428 19.26 -31.05 -9.75
C PRO A 428 18.08 -30.79 -8.81
N VAL A 429 17.72 -29.51 -8.58
CA VAL A 429 16.58 -29.15 -7.72
C VAL A 429 15.27 -29.64 -8.33
N LEU A 430 15.09 -29.46 -9.63
CA LEU A 430 13.89 -29.95 -10.33
C LEU A 430 13.80 -31.47 -10.28
N ASP A 431 14.92 -32.18 -10.43
CA ASP A 431 14.91 -33.65 -10.42
C ASP A 431 14.47 -34.22 -9.08
N VAL A 432 14.97 -33.68 -7.97
CA VAL A 432 14.51 -34.04 -6.62
C VAL A 432 13.04 -33.66 -6.41
N SER A 433 12.63 -32.47 -6.88
CA SER A 433 11.24 -32.00 -6.68
C SER A 433 10.20 -32.91 -7.34
N LYS A 434 10.56 -33.65 -8.41
CA LYS A 434 9.67 -34.61 -9.07
C LYS A 434 9.22 -35.74 -8.15
N ASN A 435 10.06 -36.16 -7.19
CA ASN A 435 9.70 -37.20 -6.22
C ASN A 435 8.53 -36.78 -5.31
N TYR A 436 8.30 -35.47 -5.20
CA TYR A 436 7.27 -34.87 -4.38
C TYR A 436 6.08 -34.32 -5.19
N TYR A 437 6.12 -34.44 -6.53
CA TYR A 437 5.08 -33.94 -7.41
C TYR A 437 3.85 -34.85 -7.38
N THR A 438 2.75 -34.36 -6.81
CA THR A 438 1.42 -34.96 -6.88
C THR A 438 0.34 -33.87 -6.90
N ASP A 439 -0.91 -34.19 -7.25
CA ASP A 439 -2.02 -33.22 -7.27
C ASP A 439 -2.25 -32.48 -5.94
N SER A 440 -1.76 -33.06 -4.83
CA SER A 440 -1.77 -32.46 -3.49
C SER A 440 -0.38 -32.30 -2.87
N GLY A 441 0.69 -32.56 -3.64
CA GLY A 441 2.08 -32.58 -3.18
C GLY A 441 2.74 -31.23 -3.37
N VAL A 442 3.92 -31.23 -4.00
CA VAL A 442 4.70 -30.02 -4.28
C VAL A 442 4.51 -29.58 -5.74
N ARG A 443 4.26 -28.28 -5.94
CA ARG A 443 4.11 -27.62 -7.24
C ARG A 443 5.15 -26.53 -7.40
N LEU A 444 5.76 -26.46 -8.57
CA LEU A 444 6.66 -25.36 -8.93
C LEU A 444 5.81 -24.12 -9.28
N ASN A 445 6.07 -23.00 -8.60
CA ASN A 445 5.36 -21.75 -8.87
C ASN A 445 6.10 -20.91 -9.92
N ASN A 446 7.41 -20.74 -9.74
CA ASN A 446 8.22 -19.86 -10.56
C ASN A 446 9.71 -20.17 -10.50
N LEU A 447 10.42 -19.84 -11.57
CA LEU A 447 11.88 -19.80 -11.71
C LEU A 447 12.24 -18.36 -12.12
N VAL A 448 12.88 -17.59 -11.23
CA VAL A 448 13.21 -16.17 -11.51
C VAL A 448 14.66 -15.93 -11.20
N GLY A 449 15.47 -15.67 -12.23
CA GLY A 449 16.89 -15.35 -12.07
C GLY A 449 17.65 -16.48 -11.37
N ASP A 450 18.03 -16.23 -10.13
CA ASP A 450 18.76 -17.12 -9.22
C ASP A 450 17.90 -17.72 -8.09
N ALA A 451 16.58 -17.55 -8.18
CA ALA A 451 15.61 -18.02 -7.20
C ALA A 451 14.62 -19.04 -7.77
N ILE A 452 14.12 -19.90 -6.88
CA ILE A 452 13.09 -20.90 -7.15
C ILE A 452 12.04 -20.92 -6.05
N SER A 453 10.78 -21.14 -6.43
CA SER A 453 9.67 -21.19 -5.48
C SER A 453 8.73 -22.37 -5.72
N PHE A 454 8.31 -22.98 -4.61
CA PHE A 454 7.38 -24.11 -4.59
C PHE A 454 6.21 -23.85 -3.63
N SER A 455 5.05 -24.44 -3.92
CA SER A 455 3.87 -24.46 -3.05
C SER A 455 3.35 -25.87 -2.88
N GLY A 456 2.78 -26.21 -1.72
CA GLY A 456 2.25 -27.56 -1.50
C GLY A 456 1.96 -27.95 -0.07
N ARG A 457 1.83 -29.25 0.19
CA ARG A 457 1.74 -29.79 1.56
C ARG A 457 3.03 -29.54 2.34
N ILE A 458 2.91 -29.22 3.62
CA ILE A 458 4.03 -28.73 4.41
C ILE A 458 5.07 -29.83 4.70
N LYS A 459 4.64 -31.07 4.99
CA LYS A 459 5.57 -32.19 5.20
C LYS A 459 6.47 -32.46 3.98
N PRO A 460 5.94 -32.64 2.75
CA PRO A 460 6.75 -32.75 1.54
C PRO A 460 7.70 -31.57 1.30
N LEU A 461 7.29 -30.34 1.61
CA LEU A 461 8.15 -29.15 1.43
C LEU A 461 9.34 -29.14 2.40
N VAL A 462 9.14 -29.56 3.65
CA VAL A 462 10.24 -29.70 4.62
C VAL A 462 11.22 -30.78 4.17
N SER A 463 10.74 -31.92 3.68
CA SER A 463 11.60 -32.97 3.12
C SER A 463 12.36 -32.49 1.89
N LEU A 464 11.69 -31.79 0.97
CA LEU A 464 12.30 -31.20 -0.22
C LEU A 464 13.42 -30.21 0.15
N ALA A 465 13.20 -29.34 1.14
CA ALA A 465 14.20 -28.38 1.59
C ALA A 465 15.48 -29.08 2.10
N ARG A 466 15.35 -30.21 2.80
CA ARG A 466 16.48 -31.02 3.27
C ARG A 466 17.29 -31.59 2.10
N GLU A 467 16.62 -32.24 1.14
CA GLU A 467 17.31 -32.84 -0.01
C GLU A 467 17.98 -31.79 -0.90
N ILE A 468 17.31 -30.65 -1.13
CA ILE A 468 17.90 -29.50 -1.83
C ILE A 468 19.18 -29.07 -1.11
N ARG A 469 19.17 -28.96 0.22
CA ARG A 469 20.35 -28.58 0.99
C ARG A 469 21.49 -29.58 0.83
N GLU A 470 21.21 -30.88 0.86
CA GLU A 470 22.22 -31.93 0.68
C GLU A 470 22.88 -31.91 -0.70
N ILE A 471 22.15 -31.55 -1.75
CA ILE A 471 22.72 -31.34 -3.08
C ILE A 471 23.78 -30.24 -3.03
N PHE A 472 23.44 -29.08 -2.48
CA PHE A 472 24.36 -27.94 -2.45
C PHE A 472 25.50 -28.12 -1.44
N ALA A 473 25.31 -28.88 -0.37
CA ALA A 473 26.37 -29.25 0.57
C ALA A 473 27.44 -30.10 -0.13
N ARG A 474 27.03 -31.19 -0.80
CA ARG A 474 27.93 -32.03 -1.61
C ARG A 474 28.63 -31.23 -2.70
N TYR A 475 27.91 -30.30 -3.31
CA TYR A 475 28.48 -29.45 -4.35
C TYR A 475 29.53 -28.47 -3.79
N THR A 476 29.28 -27.90 -2.61
CA THR A 476 30.24 -27.03 -1.91
C THR A 476 31.49 -27.79 -1.49
N GLU A 477 31.36 -29.04 -1.05
CA GLU A 477 32.49 -29.93 -0.76
C GLU A 477 33.29 -30.23 -2.03
N HIS A 478 32.62 -30.56 -3.14
CA HIS A 478 33.28 -30.82 -4.42
C HIS A 478 34.05 -29.60 -4.95
N ILE A 479 33.52 -28.39 -4.78
CA ILE A 479 34.25 -27.15 -5.11
C ILE A 479 35.51 -27.05 -4.27
N LYS A 480 35.41 -27.22 -2.95
CA LYS A 480 36.58 -27.17 -2.05
C LYS A 480 37.64 -28.22 -2.37
N GLU A 481 37.22 -29.41 -2.80
CA GLU A 481 38.12 -30.47 -3.24
C GLU A 481 38.82 -30.14 -4.57
N GLN A 482 38.12 -29.53 -5.52
CA GLN A 482 38.70 -29.09 -6.79
C GLN A 482 39.65 -27.89 -6.62
N GLU A 483 39.29 -26.93 -5.76
CA GLU A 483 40.13 -25.78 -5.40
C GLU A 483 41.38 -26.21 -4.61
N GLY A 484 41.27 -27.26 -3.77
CA GLY A 484 42.41 -27.89 -3.11
C GLY A 484 43.47 -28.50 -4.05
N ILE A 485 43.14 -28.70 -5.33
CA ILE A 485 44.03 -29.22 -6.39
C ILE A 485 44.66 -28.07 -7.20
N PHE A 486 44.12 -26.85 -7.15
CA PHE A 486 44.64 -25.67 -7.87
C PHE A 486 44.95 -24.49 -6.92
N GLY A 487 46.23 -24.31 -6.59
CA GLY A 487 46.90 -22.98 -6.56
C GLY A 487 46.70 -22.01 -5.39
N GLU A 488 45.86 -22.25 -4.38
CA GLU A 488 45.57 -21.23 -3.36
C GLU A 488 46.76 -20.84 -2.46
N ARG A 489 47.75 -21.74 -2.28
CA ARG A 489 48.94 -21.46 -1.46
C ARG A 489 49.95 -20.53 -2.13
N ASP A 490 50.02 -20.49 -3.46
CA ASP A 490 51.02 -19.68 -4.18
C ASP A 490 50.49 -18.26 -4.49
N GLU A 491 49.20 -18.08 -4.79
CA GLU A 491 48.64 -16.74 -5.05
C GLU A 491 48.50 -15.91 -3.77
N THR A 492 47.97 -16.47 -2.68
CA THR A 492 47.84 -15.76 -1.40
C THR A 492 49.21 -15.38 -0.83
N ARG A 493 50.22 -16.24 -1.05
CA ARG A 493 51.62 -15.95 -0.72
C ARG A 493 52.21 -14.87 -1.61
N ALA A 494 51.95 -14.90 -2.93
CA ALA A 494 52.41 -13.87 -3.86
C ALA A 494 51.74 -12.50 -3.62
N ILE A 495 50.48 -12.47 -3.17
CA ILE A 495 49.78 -11.24 -2.75
C ILE A 495 50.39 -10.72 -1.45
N GLY A 496 50.63 -11.60 -0.46
CA GLY A 496 51.32 -11.24 0.78
C GLY A 496 52.73 -10.72 0.56
N GLU A 497 53.50 -11.32 -0.35
CA GLU A 497 54.86 -10.90 -0.70
C GLU A 497 54.88 -9.54 -1.41
N ARG A 498 53.94 -9.29 -2.33
CA ARG A 498 53.76 -7.96 -2.98
C ARG A 498 53.40 -6.87 -1.96
N TYR A 499 52.42 -7.13 -1.09
CA TYR A 499 52.04 -6.21 -0.02
C TYR A 499 53.23 -5.89 0.90
N GLN A 500 54.01 -6.90 1.31
CA GLN A 500 55.18 -6.69 2.16
C GLN A 500 56.29 -5.88 1.47
N GLN A 501 56.49 -6.06 0.16
CA GLN A 501 57.46 -5.27 -0.61
C GLN A 501 57.04 -3.80 -0.74
N GLU A 502 55.78 -3.55 -1.08
CA GLU A 502 55.24 -2.21 -1.28
C GLU A 502 55.16 -1.44 0.05
N ARG A 503 54.73 -2.10 1.13
CA ARG A 503 54.75 -1.53 2.49
C ARG A 503 56.17 -1.18 2.94
N LYS A 504 57.16 -2.03 2.67
CA LYS A 504 58.57 -1.72 2.97
C LYS A 504 59.07 -0.50 2.20
N SER A 505 58.63 -0.32 0.95
CA SER A 505 58.97 0.87 0.16
C SER A 505 58.40 2.15 0.78
N ILE A 506 57.13 2.12 1.20
CA ILE A 506 56.46 3.27 1.83
C ILE A 506 57.11 3.63 3.17
N ILE A 507 57.50 2.63 3.97
CA ILE A 507 58.20 2.86 5.25
C ILE A 507 59.59 3.47 5.04
N ARG A 508 60.34 3.04 4.01
CA ARG A 508 61.63 3.65 3.68
C ARG A 508 61.48 5.11 3.26
N GLU A 509 60.56 5.39 2.34
CA GLU A 509 60.23 6.75 1.90
C GLU A 509 59.84 7.65 3.10
N ARG A 510 59.05 7.10 4.03
CA ARG A 510 58.69 7.79 5.28
C ARG A 510 59.91 8.12 6.14
N THR A 511 60.80 7.16 6.32
CA THR A 511 62.02 7.33 7.13
C THR A 511 62.90 8.43 6.54
N ASP A 512 63.07 8.45 5.22
CA ASP A 512 63.87 9.47 4.51
C ASP A 512 63.27 10.89 4.66
N ILE A 513 61.94 11.00 4.61
CA ILE A 513 61.22 12.26 4.85
C ILE A 513 61.41 12.73 6.30
N GLU A 514 61.28 11.83 7.27
CA GLU A 514 61.45 12.15 8.70
C GLU A 514 62.88 12.61 9.03
N GLU A 515 63.90 11.98 8.42
CA GLU A 515 65.30 12.42 8.58
C GLU A 515 65.55 13.81 7.98
N SER A 516 64.94 14.09 6.83
CA SER A 516 65.02 15.40 6.17
C SER A 516 64.36 16.50 7.01
N ILE A 517 63.19 16.23 7.58
CA ILE A 517 62.50 17.14 8.53
C ILE A 517 63.41 17.44 9.73
N ARG A 518 63.99 16.40 10.35
CA ARG A 518 64.88 16.54 11.50
C ARG A 518 66.10 17.40 11.18
N GLY A 519 66.68 17.26 9.98
CA GLY A 519 67.81 18.08 9.53
C GLY A 519 67.46 19.56 9.41
N ILE A 520 66.32 19.88 8.81
CA ILE A 520 65.84 21.26 8.64
C ILE A 520 65.48 21.89 10.01
N GLU A 521 64.84 21.14 10.90
CA GLU A 521 64.51 21.62 12.26
C GLU A 521 65.77 21.96 13.08
N GLN A 522 66.86 21.22 12.92
CA GLN A 522 68.14 21.55 13.56
C GLN A 522 68.77 22.84 13.00
N GLN A 523 68.69 23.06 11.69
CA GLN A 523 69.19 24.28 11.06
C GLN A 523 68.39 25.51 11.50
N LEU A 524 67.06 25.39 11.58
CA LEU A 524 66.20 26.47 12.09
C LEU A 524 66.50 26.80 13.55
N LYS A 525 66.74 25.80 14.41
CA LYS A 525 67.15 26.02 15.81
C LYS A 525 68.51 26.74 15.91
N LEU A 526 69.48 26.37 15.09
CA LEU A 526 70.78 27.06 15.04
C LEU A 526 70.64 28.52 14.61
N LYS A 527 69.75 28.81 13.66
CA LYS A 527 69.45 30.18 13.23
C LYS A 527 68.72 30.98 14.33
N GLU A 528 67.87 30.36 15.16
CA GLU A 528 67.20 31.02 16.28
C GLU A 528 68.19 31.55 17.34
N PHE A 529 69.31 30.86 17.55
CA PHE A 529 70.39 31.34 18.43
C PHE A 529 71.12 32.59 17.90
N LEU A 530 71.03 32.87 16.60
CA LEU A 530 71.59 34.07 15.98
C LEU A 530 70.58 35.22 15.91
N ASN A 531 69.44 35.11 16.61
CA ASN A 531 68.45 36.18 16.67
C ASN A 531 69.10 37.45 17.27
N PRO A 532 69.15 38.57 16.52
CA PRO A 532 69.77 39.82 16.97
C PRO A 532 69.22 40.32 18.31
N VAL A 533 67.92 40.11 18.57
CA VAL A 533 67.25 40.50 19.83
C VAL A 533 67.84 39.73 21.02
N HIS A 534 68.12 38.44 20.83
CA HIS A 534 68.63 37.58 21.90
C HIS A 534 70.11 37.87 22.22
N LEU A 535 70.91 38.18 21.21
CA LEU A 535 72.33 38.55 21.39
C LEU A 535 72.48 39.88 22.15
N ILE A 536 71.60 40.86 21.89
CA ILE A 536 71.60 42.15 22.59
C ILE A 536 71.27 41.95 24.08
N GLN A 537 70.26 41.13 24.40
CA GLN A 537 69.88 40.83 25.80
C GLN A 537 71.03 40.21 26.58
N ILE A 538 71.75 39.24 26.00
CA ILE A 538 72.88 38.58 26.65
C ILE A 538 74.00 39.58 26.97
N GLN A 539 74.33 40.48 26.04
CA GLN A 539 75.35 41.50 26.28
C GLN A 539 74.94 42.50 27.37
N GLU A 540 73.66 42.86 27.43
CA GLU A 540 73.12 43.76 28.43
C GLU A 540 73.16 43.15 29.84
N GLU A 541 72.82 41.86 29.97
CA GLU A 541 72.93 41.12 31.22
C GLU A 541 74.39 41.00 31.69
N GLU A 542 75.32 40.63 30.82
CA GLU A 542 76.75 40.53 31.17
C GLU A 542 77.33 41.86 31.64
N PHE A 543 76.96 42.96 30.98
CA PHE A 543 77.39 44.30 31.38
C PHE A 543 76.83 44.67 32.77
N ASN A 544 75.55 44.43 33.00
CA ASN A 544 74.89 44.77 34.27
C ASN A 544 75.48 44.00 35.47
N VAL A 545 75.80 42.70 35.29
CA VAL A 545 76.41 41.89 36.36
C VAL A 545 77.77 42.45 36.77
N LYS A 546 78.66 42.71 35.80
CA LYS A 546 79.99 43.29 36.08
C LYS A 546 79.90 44.67 36.71
N PHE A 547 78.93 45.49 36.28
CA PHE A 547 78.75 46.82 36.84
C PHE A 547 78.31 46.79 38.32
N LEU A 548 77.43 45.84 38.68
CA LEU A 548 77.01 45.64 40.07
C LEU A 548 78.15 45.21 40.99
N GLU A 549 79.04 44.33 40.51
CA GLU A 549 80.24 43.92 41.25
C GLU A 549 81.15 45.12 41.55
N TYR A 550 81.38 45.99 40.56
CA TYR A 550 82.16 47.22 40.78
C TYR A 550 81.47 48.15 41.77
N GLN A 551 80.15 48.37 41.68
CA GLN A 551 79.43 49.21 42.64
C GLN A 551 79.55 48.70 44.08
N GLN A 552 79.54 47.38 44.27
CA GLN A 552 79.67 46.80 45.61
C GLN A 552 81.09 47.03 46.17
N GLN A 553 82.13 46.85 45.36
CA GLN A 553 83.52 47.15 45.76
C GLN A 553 83.70 48.62 46.15
N ILE A 554 83.02 49.55 45.47
CA ILE A 554 83.01 50.99 45.80
C ILE A 554 82.34 51.24 47.16
N LYS A 555 81.21 50.59 47.45
CA LYS A 555 80.50 50.73 48.72
C LYS A 555 81.29 50.24 49.94
N ASP A 556 82.19 49.27 49.75
CA ASP A 556 82.95 48.67 50.85
C ASP A 556 84.24 49.45 51.19
N LEU A 557 84.72 50.32 50.28
CA LEU A 557 85.91 51.17 50.45
C LEU A 557 85.86 52.09 51.70
N PRO A 558 84.74 52.76 52.05
CA PRO A 558 84.64 53.53 53.29
C PRO A 558 84.93 52.73 54.56
N ASN A 559 84.53 51.46 54.61
CA ASN A 559 84.79 50.60 55.76
C ASN A 559 86.27 50.22 55.86
N LEU A 560 86.93 49.97 54.72
CA LEU A 560 88.37 49.75 54.64
C LEU A 560 89.16 51.00 55.07
N ILE A 561 88.71 52.19 54.67
CA ILE A 561 89.29 53.46 55.14
C ILE A 561 89.14 53.61 56.66
N ALA A 562 87.99 53.24 57.23
CA ALA A 562 87.74 53.38 58.66
C ALA A 562 88.66 52.48 59.51
N GLN A 563 88.93 51.26 59.05
CA GLN A 563 89.75 50.26 59.74
C GLN A 563 91.26 50.45 59.57
N GLU A 564 91.70 51.28 58.62
CA GLU A 564 93.12 51.53 58.40
C GLU A 564 93.69 52.45 59.50
N GLU A 565 94.59 51.89 60.31
CA GLU A 565 95.26 52.59 61.42
C GLU A 565 96.48 53.42 60.95
N ASN A 566 97.02 53.12 59.76
CA ASN A 566 98.13 53.89 59.19
C ASN A 566 97.62 55.16 58.48
N VAL A 567 98.02 56.33 59.00
CA VAL A 567 97.53 57.65 58.56
C VAL A 567 97.83 57.94 57.08
N ASP A 568 99.02 57.60 56.57
CA ASP A 568 99.40 57.86 55.18
C ASP A 568 98.62 56.97 54.20
N ARG A 569 98.40 55.70 54.58
CA ARG A 569 97.58 54.77 53.79
C ARG A 569 96.11 55.16 53.80
N LYS A 570 95.59 55.58 54.95
CA LYS A 570 94.20 56.06 55.07
C LYS A 570 93.94 57.26 54.17
N LYS A 571 94.87 58.21 54.11
CA LYS A 571 94.78 59.36 53.19
C LYS A 571 94.76 58.91 51.72
N THR A 572 95.63 57.98 51.34
CA THR A 572 95.68 57.43 49.98
C THR A 572 94.38 56.72 49.59
N LEU A 573 93.77 55.99 50.52
CA LEU A 573 92.49 55.31 50.31
C LEU A 573 91.31 56.31 50.19
N VAL A 574 91.35 57.42 50.92
CA VAL A 574 90.35 58.51 50.78
C VAL A 574 90.46 59.16 49.39
N ASP A 575 91.66 59.52 48.95
CA ASP A 575 91.88 60.09 47.62
C ASP A 575 91.49 59.09 46.50
N PHE A 576 91.71 57.79 46.72
CA PHE A 576 91.26 56.74 45.81
C PHE A 576 89.73 56.62 45.77
N HIS A 577 89.06 56.67 46.93
CA HIS A 577 87.60 56.62 47.02
C HIS A 577 86.93 57.80 46.30
N GLU A 578 87.47 59.02 46.42
CA GLU A 578 86.96 60.19 45.68
C GLU A 578 87.13 60.04 44.16
N ASN A 579 88.28 59.57 43.69
CA ASN A 579 88.50 59.32 42.26
C ASN A 579 87.56 58.24 41.69
N VAL A 580 87.33 57.18 42.48
CA VAL A 580 86.48 56.06 42.06
C VAL A 580 84.99 56.47 42.04
N LEU A 581 84.54 57.33 42.94
CA LEU A 581 83.20 57.94 42.88
C LEU A 581 83.03 58.80 41.62
N GLY A 582 84.04 59.59 41.25
CA GLY A 582 84.03 60.38 40.00
C GLY A 582 83.94 59.50 38.74
N LEU A 583 84.62 58.36 38.71
CA LEU A 583 84.51 57.38 37.62
C LEU A 583 83.12 56.71 37.56
N GLN A 584 82.49 56.46 38.71
CA GLN A 584 81.16 55.86 38.77
C GLN A 584 80.09 56.76 38.12
N GLU A 585 80.18 58.08 38.34
CA GLU A 585 79.29 59.05 37.68
C GLU A 585 79.51 59.06 36.16
N GLY A 586 80.77 59.01 35.70
CA GLY A 586 81.10 58.94 34.27
C GLY A 586 80.56 57.67 33.57
N ILE A 587 80.63 56.51 34.22
CA ILE A 587 80.10 55.25 33.65
C ILE A 587 78.56 55.26 33.60
N ASN A 588 77.90 55.85 34.60
CA ASN A 588 76.44 55.99 34.59
C ASN A 588 75.94 56.86 33.42
N GLU A 589 76.67 57.93 33.09
CA GLU A 589 76.34 58.79 31.94
C GLU A 589 76.51 58.05 30.61
N GLN A 590 77.61 57.29 30.44
CA GLN A 590 77.81 56.46 29.25
C GLN A 590 76.75 55.37 29.09
N LYS A 591 76.29 54.77 30.20
CA LYS A 591 75.18 53.80 30.16
C LYS A 591 73.91 54.44 29.61
N ARG A 592 73.60 55.68 30.01
CA ARG A 592 72.42 56.40 29.52
C ARG A 592 72.50 56.64 28.01
N GLU A 593 73.65 57.08 27.50
CA GLU A 593 73.87 57.27 26.07
C GLU A 593 73.74 55.96 25.27
N LEU A 594 74.26 54.84 25.80
CA LEU A 594 74.17 53.55 25.13
C LEU A 594 72.71 53.06 25.04
N THR A 595 71.94 53.18 26.13
CA THR A 595 70.51 52.81 26.15
C THR A 595 69.70 53.65 25.16
N GLU A 596 69.99 54.95 25.01
CA GLU A 596 69.34 55.81 24.02
C GLU A 596 69.70 55.41 22.58
N SER A 597 70.94 54.99 22.31
CA SER A 597 71.37 54.55 20.98
C SER A 597 70.76 53.21 20.52
N VAL A 598 70.55 52.27 21.47
CA VAL A 598 69.93 50.96 21.18
C VAL A 598 68.41 51.09 20.97
N GLY A 599 67.77 52.10 21.57
CA GLY A 599 66.33 52.37 21.41
C GLY A 599 65.88 52.80 20.00
N CYS A 600 66.81 53.01 19.05
CA CYS A 600 66.49 53.43 17.68
C CYS A 600 66.08 52.29 16.72
N PHE A 601 66.21 51.01 17.11
CA PHE A 601 65.75 49.88 16.30
C PHE A 601 64.55 49.19 16.96
N GLY A 602 63.41 49.13 16.27
CA GLY A 602 62.21 48.46 16.77
C GLY A 602 62.36 46.93 16.76
N GLU A 603 61.89 46.27 17.82
CA GLU A 603 61.91 44.80 17.96
C GLU A 603 61.21 44.08 16.79
N ASP A 604 60.21 44.73 16.19
CA ASP A 604 59.48 44.24 15.02
C ASP A 604 60.34 44.22 13.74
N ASP A 605 61.22 45.19 13.54
CA ASP A 605 62.09 45.27 12.36
C ASP A 605 63.18 44.19 12.40
N LEU A 606 63.75 43.93 13.58
CA LEU A 606 64.73 42.86 13.79
C LEU A 606 64.10 41.47 13.61
N ASN A 607 62.87 41.28 14.08
CA ASN A 607 62.11 40.04 13.88
C ASN A 607 61.67 39.84 12.41
N ALA A 608 61.37 40.91 11.67
CA ALA A 608 61.03 40.84 10.25
C ALA A 608 62.23 40.36 9.40
N ILE A 609 63.43 40.88 9.68
CA ILE A 609 64.67 40.43 9.04
C ILE A 609 64.92 38.94 9.35
N TYR A 610 64.76 38.53 10.61
CA TYR A 610 64.91 37.13 11.01
C TYR A 610 63.95 36.19 10.26
N ARG A 611 62.67 36.58 10.12
CA ARG A 611 61.68 35.79 9.36
C ARG A 611 62.08 35.64 7.90
N SER A 612 62.59 36.68 7.26
CA SER A 612 63.05 36.62 5.86
C SER A 612 64.23 35.66 5.68
N VAL A 613 65.13 35.55 6.65
CA VAL A 613 66.33 34.67 6.59
C VAL A 613 66.00 33.19 6.79
N CYS A 614 64.83 32.87 7.36
CA CYS A 614 64.36 31.51 7.64
C CYS A 614 63.18 31.07 6.76
N THR A 615 62.87 31.80 5.69
CA THR A 615 61.67 31.54 4.87
C THR A 615 61.80 30.25 4.07
N GLU A 616 62.93 30.03 3.38
CA GLU A 616 63.17 28.85 2.55
C GLU A 616 63.09 27.54 3.36
N GLU A 617 63.74 27.49 4.52
CA GLU A 617 63.70 26.29 5.37
C GLU A 617 62.30 25.98 5.92
N ARG A 618 61.48 27.01 6.17
CA ARG A 618 60.10 26.82 6.65
C ARG A 618 59.17 26.31 5.54
N GLU A 619 59.34 26.79 4.31
CA GLU A 619 58.55 26.32 3.17
C GLU A 619 58.87 24.85 2.84
N GLU A 620 60.14 24.45 2.85
CA GLU A 620 60.53 23.06 2.60
C GLU A 620 60.07 22.12 3.73
N LEU A 621 60.08 22.58 5.00
CA LEU A 621 59.53 21.83 6.13
C LEU A 621 58.04 21.53 5.95
N GLU A 622 57.25 22.51 5.50
CA GLU A 622 55.81 22.34 5.27
C GLU A 622 55.54 21.37 4.12
N ARG A 623 56.32 21.45 3.03
CA ARG A 623 56.25 20.51 1.91
C ARG A 623 56.56 19.07 2.35
N LEU A 624 57.60 18.86 3.13
CA LEU A 624 57.96 17.54 3.66
C LEU A 624 56.88 16.97 4.58
N ARG A 625 56.22 17.81 5.40
CA ARG A 625 55.09 17.39 6.25
C ARG A 625 53.86 16.95 5.42
N GLN A 626 53.60 17.60 4.29
CA GLN A 626 52.54 17.17 3.37
C GLN A 626 52.85 15.81 2.73
N LEU A 627 54.11 15.59 2.30
CA LEU A 627 54.56 14.30 1.77
C LEU A 627 54.49 13.19 2.82
N LEU A 628 54.86 13.49 4.07
CA LEU A 628 54.74 12.56 5.18
C LEU A 628 53.29 12.11 5.39
N LYS A 629 52.34 13.05 5.37
CA LYS A 629 50.91 12.75 5.45
C LYS A 629 50.43 11.87 4.28
N ALA A 630 50.82 12.20 3.05
CA ALA A 630 50.47 11.41 1.87
C ALA A 630 51.02 9.96 1.95
N SER A 631 52.20 9.77 2.56
CA SER A 631 52.77 8.44 2.82
C SER A 631 51.95 7.63 3.83
N TYR A 632 51.36 8.25 4.86
CA TYR A 632 50.42 7.58 5.78
C TYR A 632 49.10 7.19 5.10
N ASP A 633 48.54 8.07 4.29
CA ASP A 633 47.31 7.80 3.53
C ASP A 633 47.54 6.64 2.55
N LYS A 634 48.69 6.60 1.86
CA LYS A 634 49.10 5.52 0.95
C LYS A 634 49.26 4.17 1.67
N GLU A 635 49.80 4.13 2.88
CA GLU A 635 49.85 2.89 3.69
C GLU A 635 48.44 2.43 4.10
N SER A 636 47.57 3.36 4.47
CA SER A 636 46.18 3.05 4.84
C SER A 636 45.38 2.49 3.66
N ASP A 637 45.53 3.07 2.47
CA ASP A 637 44.88 2.56 1.25
C ASP A 637 45.43 1.19 0.85
N LEU A 638 46.74 0.97 0.96
CA LEU A 638 47.36 -0.33 0.71
C LEU A 638 46.85 -1.40 1.69
N ASN A 639 46.69 -1.06 2.98
CA ASN A 639 46.13 -1.97 3.99
C ASN A 639 44.68 -2.33 3.66
N ARG A 640 43.85 -1.35 3.30
CA ARG A 640 42.45 -1.58 2.91
C ARG A 640 42.35 -2.44 1.66
N ALA A 641 43.19 -2.19 0.65
CA ALA A 641 43.24 -3.00 -0.57
C ALA A 641 43.62 -4.45 -0.26
N TYR A 642 44.66 -4.66 0.56
CA TYR A 642 45.09 -5.99 0.98
C TYR A 642 44.01 -6.73 1.80
N GLU A 643 43.34 -6.05 2.73
CA GLU A 643 42.23 -6.61 3.50
C GLU A 643 41.05 -7.02 2.61
N MET A 644 40.70 -6.19 1.61
CA MET A 644 39.66 -6.53 0.63
C MET A 644 40.06 -7.73 -0.23
N GLU A 645 41.33 -7.81 -0.65
CA GLU A 645 41.84 -8.90 -1.49
C GLU A 645 41.91 -10.23 -0.72
N ILE A 646 42.37 -10.21 0.54
CA ILE A 646 42.35 -11.36 1.46
C ILE A 646 40.91 -11.78 1.79
N ALA A 647 40.01 -10.82 2.08
CA ALA A 647 38.60 -11.11 2.36
C ALA A 647 37.89 -11.74 1.14
N SER A 648 38.26 -11.33 -0.07
CA SER A 648 37.75 -11.92 -1.31
C SER A 648 38.27 -13.33 -1.60
N GLY A 649 39.44 -13.70 -1.06
CA GLY A 649 40.01 -15.05 -1.16
C GLY A 649 39.53 -16.02 -0.09
N GLY A 650 38.99 -15.52 1.05
CA GLY A 650 38.64 -16.36 2.21
C GLY A 650 37.23 -16.97 2.23
N ASP A 651 36.31 -16.52 1.37
CA ASP A 651 34.89 -16.92 1.41
C ASP A 651 34.49 -17.69 0.13
N ALA A 652 35.10 -18.87 -0.06
CA ALA A 652 34.97 -19.68 -1.29
C ALA A 652 33.69 -20.53 -1.40
N GLY A 653 32.67 -20.33 -0.55
CA GLY A 653 31.42 -21.12 -0.55
C GLY A 653 30.29 -20.56 -1.42
N ILE A 654 29.38 -21.42 -1.92
CA ILE A 654 28.11 -20.96 -2.50
C ILE A 654 27.19 -20.59 -1.34
N GLU A 655 26.74 -19.32 -1.30
CA GLU A 655 25.79 -18.85 -0.30
C GLU A 655 24.36 -19.05 -0.79
N TYR A 656 23.56 -19.76 0.00
CA TYR A 656 22.17 -20.04 -0.32
C TYR A 656 21.34 -20.19 0.94
N GLY A 657 20.07 -19.83 0.84
CA GLY A 657 19.13 -19.71 1.95
C GLY A 657 17.78 -20.27 1.52
N LEU A 658 17.17 -21.03 2.42
CA LEU A 658 15.85 -21.63 2.24
C LEU A 658 14.93 -21.06 3.31
N PHE A 659 13.70 -20.73 2.94
CA PHE A 659 12.67 -20.34 3.89
C PHE A 659 11.33 -20.98 3.54
N ILE A 660 10.67 -21.54 4.54
CA ILE A 660 9.34 -22.13 4.43
C ILE A 660 8.34 -21.28 5.22
N SER A 661 7.24 -20.89 4.58
CA SER A 661 6.10 -20.23 5.21
C SER A 661 4.81 -21.03 4.99
N TYR A 662 3.73 -20.69 5.69
CA TYR A 662 2.45 -21.39 5.58
C TYR A 662 1.27 -20.42 5.71
N GLY A 663 0.29 -20.53 4.81
CA GLY A 663 -0.93 -19.74 4.86
C GLY A 663 -1.75 -19.93 3.58
N ASP A 664 -2.32 -18.86 3.05
CA ASP A 664 -3.25 -18.95 1.92
C ASP A 664 -2.55 -19.45 0.65
N ALA A 665 -3.21 -20.38 -0.04
CA ALA A 665 -2.72 -20.95 -1.27
C ALA A 665 -2.48 -19.88 -2.34
N ALA A 666 -1.45 -20.09 -3.15
CA ALA A 666 -1.07 -19.13 -4.15
C ALA A 666 -2.13 -19.04 -5.26
N GLU A 667 -2.55 -17.81 -5.56
CA GLU A 667 -3.38 -17.52 -6.71
C GLU A 667 -2.51 -17.56 -7.96
N THR A 668 -2.77 -18.55 -8.82
CA THR A 668 -2.01 -18.72 -10.06
C THR A 668 -2.82 -18.24 -11.24
N ILE A 669 -2.34 -17.19 -11.91
CA ILE A 669 -2.87 -16.72 -13.19
C ILE A 669 -2.03 -17.38 -14.28
N SER A 670 -2.66 -18.14 -15.17
CA SER A 670 -2.01 -18.67 -16.36
C SER A 670 -2.69 -18.11 -17.60
N PHE A 671 -1.91 -17.59 -18.53
CA PHE A 671 -2.40 -17.11 -19.82
C PHE A 671 -1.43 -17.49 -20.93
N GLU A 672 -1.94 -17.58 -22.14
CA GLU A 672 -1.15 -17.90 -23.32
C GLU A 672 -1.05 -16.64 -24.16
N ASP A 673 0.18 -16.19 -24.38
CA ASP A 673 0.47 -15.06 -25.26
C ASP A 673 1.02 -15.58 -26.60
N PRO A 674 0.56 -15.03 -27.75
CA PRO A 674 1.01 -15.48 -29.07
C PRO A 674 2.53 -15.40 -29.30
N PHE A 675 3.23 -14.51 -28.60
CA PHE A 675 4.66 -14.29 -28.73
C PHE A 675 5.44 -14.89 -27.56
N TRP A 676 4.92 -14.78 -26.34
CA TRP A 676 5.63 -15.18 -25.11
C TRP A 676 5.26 -16.59 -24.62
N GLY A 677 4.32 -17.26 -25.29
CA GLY A 677 3.87 -18.61 -24.95
C GLY A 677 3.06 -18.66 -23.66
N LYS A 678 3.09 -19.80 -22.96
CA LYS A 678 2.37 -19.98 -21.71
C LYS A 678 3.09 -19.26 -20.57
N MET A 679 2.47 -18.21 -20.05
CA MET A 679 2.95 -17.48 -18.87
C MET A 679 2.14 -17.90 -17.64
N SER A 680 2.80 -18.01 -16.48
CA SER A 680 2.16 -18.26 -15.19
C SER A 680 2.71 -17.34 -14.12
N VAL A 681 1.83 -16.69 -13.38
CA VAL A 681 2.17 -15.82 -12.25
C VAL A 681 1.45 -16.34 -11.01
N ALA A 682 2.21 -16.69 -9.98
CA ALA A 682 1.69 -17.09 -8.68
C ALA A 682 1.82 -15.94 -7.69
N ILE A 683 0.72 -15.59 -7.01
CA ILE A 683 0.66 -14.51 -6.03
C ILE A 683 0.15 -15.09 -4.72
N ALA A 684 0.96 -14.97 -3.67
CA ALA A 684 0.56 -15.30 -2.30
C ALA A 684 1.33 -14.42 -1.32
N GLU A 685 0.66 -13.98 -0.25
CA GLU A 685 1.31 -13.23 0.84
C GLU A 685 2.44 -14.05 1.46
N LYS A 686 2.17 -15.33 1.77
CA LYS A 686 3.16 -16.21 2.38
C LYS A 686 4.29 -16.59 1.41
N LEU A 687 4.06 -16.57 0.09
CA LEU A 687 5.14 -16.72 -0.88
C LEU A 687 6.13 -15.55 -0.81
N ASN A 688 5.63 -14.33 -0.65
CA ASN A 688 6.48 -13.14 -0.46
C ASN A 688 7.18 -13.13 0.91
N GLU A 689 6.51 -13.61 1.97
CA GLU A 689 7.12 -13.87 3.28
C GLU A 689 8.32 -14.81 3.12
N ALA A 690 8.14 -15.93 2.41
CA ALA A 690 9.20 -16.90 2.16
C ALA A 690 10.37 -16.29 1.39
N ALA A 691 10.09 -15.48 0.35
CA ALA A 691 11.14 -14.79 -0.38
C ALA A 691 12.00 -13.90 0.53
N ARG A 692 11.36 -13.08 1.37
CA ARG A 692 12.06 -12.18 2.30
C ARG A 692 12.77 -12.92 3.42
N GLY A 693 12.24 -14.05 3.85
CA GLY A 693 12.87 -14.92 4.84
C GLY A 693 14.21 -15.52 4.37
N THR A 694 14.53 -15.47 3.08
CA THR A 694 15.87 -15.80 2.56
C THR A 694 16.87 -14.64 2.61
N GLY A 695 16.50 -13.54 3.26
CA GLY A 695 17.32 -12.34 3.42
C GLY A 695 18.71 -12.60 3.99
N ARG A 696 19.68 -11.81 3.52
CA ARG A 696 21.09 -11.87 3.93
C ARG A 696 21.59 -10.47 4.22
N ASN A 697 21.20 -9.93 5.37
CA ASN A 697 21.62 -8.60 5.77
C ASN A 697 23.13 -8.58 6.15
N PRO A 698 23.97 -7.81 5.44
CA PRO A 698 25.42 -7.78 5.68
C PRO A 698 25.79 -7.20 7.04
N ASP A 699 24.97 -6.32 7.63
CA ASP A 699 25.25 -5.71 8.94
C ASP A 699 25.17 -6.76 10.05
N ILE A 700 24.21 -7.70 9.93
CA ILE A 700 24.10 -8.86 10.82
C ILE A 700 25.33 -9.77 10.66
N LYS A 701 25.76 -10.06 9.43
CA LYS A 701 27.00 -10.84 9.17
C LYS A 701 28.21 -10.21 9.84
N ASN A 702 28.41 -8.90 9.64
CA ASN A 702 29.53 -8.15 10.21
C ASN A 702 29.53 -8.19 11.75
N LYS A 703 28.35 -8.01 12.37
CA LYS A 703 28.21 -8.09 13.83
C LYS A 703 28.55 -9.48 14.36
N LEU A 704 28.06 -10.53 13.70
CA LEU A 704 28.40 -11.92 14.04
C LEU A 704 29.91 -12.18 13.90
N ASP A 705 30.53 -11.74 12.82
CA ASP A 705 31.97 -11.90 12.61
C ASP A 705 32.80 -11.23 13.71
N VAL A 706 32.41 -10.03 14.14
CA VAL A 706 33.05 -9.32 15.26
C VAL A 706 32.88 -10.09 16.56
N LEU A 707 31.68 -10.57 16.87
CA LEU A 707 31.41 -11.35 18.08
C LEU A 707 32.23 -12.65 18.11
N LEU A 708 32.28 -13.38 16.99
CA LEU A 708 33.07 -14.60 16.89
C LEU A 708 34.58 -14.33 16.99
N ARG A 709 35.09 -13.29 16.34
CA ARG A 709 36.50 -12.88 16.43
C ARG A 709 36.89 -12.54 17.87
N ASN A 710 36.06 -11.79 18.57
CA ASN A 710 36.31 -11.43 19.98
C ASN A 710 36.29 -12.67 20.87
N SER A 711 35.35 -13.59 20.67
CA SER A 711 35.28 -14.85 21.42
C SER A 711 36.45 -15.78 21.13
N ARG A 712 36.93 -15.86 19.88
CA ARG A 712 38.14 -16.61 19.51
C ARG A 712 39.37 -16.08 20.25
N LYS A 713 39.53 -14.75 20.32
CA LYS A 713 40.60 -14.09 21.07
C LYS A 713 40.48 -14.36 22.58
N ALA A 714 39.30 -14.15 23.16
CA ALA A 714 39.07 -14.32 24.59
C ALA A 714 39.28 -15.76 25.07
N ARG A 715 38.93 -16.76 24.24
CA ARG A 715 39.08 -18.19 24.57
C ARG A 715 40.38 -18.81 24.07
N GLY A 716 41.22 -18.07 23.34
CA GLY A 716 42.44 -18.60 22.71
C GLY A 716 42.19 -19.75 21.72
N ASN A 717 40.97 -19.88 21.18
CA ASN A 717 40.60 -20.97 20.28
C ASN A 717 40.26 -20.41 18.88
N PRO A 718 41.15 -20.52 17.88
CA PRO A 718 40.89 -20.04 16.53
C PRO A 718 39.84 -20.89 15.79
N SER A 719 39.63 -22.15 16.20
CA SER A 719 38.69 -23.09 15.56
C SER A 719 37.23 -22.90 15.97
N LEU A 720 36.93 -21.95 16.87
CA LEU A 720 35.57 -21.70 17.35
C LEU A 720 34.67 -21.31 16.18
N ALA A 721 33.49 -21.91 16.09
CA ALA A 721 32.55 -21.69 15.00
C ALA A 721 31.13 -21.44 15.51
N TYR A 722 30.27 -20.89 14.66
CA TYR A 722 28.84 -20.85 14.93
C TYR A 722 28.20 -22.23 14.70
N PRO A 723 27.26 -22.65 15.57
CA PRO A 723 26.52 -23.90 15.40
C PRO A 723 25.32 -23.78 14.44
N PHE A 724 24.95 -22.56 14.06
CA PHE A 724 23.73 -22.19 13.34
C PHE A 724 24.06 -21.37 12.09
N SER A 725 23.14 -21.38 11.11
CA SER A 725 23.27 -20.67 9.84
C SER A 725 22.19 -19.59 9.65
N VAL A 726 21.24 -19.46 10.57
CA VAL A 726 20.17 -18.45 10.53
C VAL A 726 20.24 -17.57 11.77
N PHE A 727 20.33 -16.26 11.54
CA PHE A 727 20.42 -15.25 12.58
C PHE A 727 19.43 -14.12 12.32
N ILE A 728 18.75 -13.69 13.37
CA ILE A 728 17.91 -12.51 13.39
C ILE A 728 18.48 -11.59 14.44
N ASP A 729 18.67 -10.32 14.09
CA ASP A 729 19.16 -9.32 15.01
C ASP A 729 18.56 -7.95 14.66
N ARG A 730 18.48 -7.10 15.68
CA ARG A 730 18.05 -5.72 15.51
C ARG A 730 19.26 -4.89 15.07
N SER A 731 19.17 -4.34 13.87
CA SER A 731 20.13 -3.37 13.37
C SER A 731 19.53 -1.98 13.53
N TYR A 732 20.34 -1.04 14.04
CA TYR A 732 19.97 0.37 14.16
C TYR A 732 20.72 1.15 13.09
N GLY A 733 19.99 1.83 12.21
CA GLY A 733 20.50 2.79 11.25
C GLY A 733 20.21 4.22 11.69
N LEU A 734 21.03 5.15 11.23
CA LEU A 734 20.77 6.58 11.34
C LEU A 734 20.23 7.05 9.99
N SER A 735 18.96 7.45 9.93
CA SER A 735 18.42 8.12 8.75
C SER A 735 18.49 9.62 8.93
N LEU A 736 19.22 10.26 8.04
CA LEU A 736 19.26 11.71 7.97
C LEU A 736 18.03 12.22 7.23
N ARG A 737 17.34 13.20 7.81
CA ARG A 737 16.26 13.92 7.12
C ARG A 737 16.78 14.59 5.84
N SER A 738 15.88 14.86 4.90
CA SER A 738 16.23 15.43 3.59
C SER A 738 16.79 16.86 3.68
N ASP A 739 16.33 17.66 4.65
CA ASP A 739 16.84 19.00 4.97
C ASP A 739 18.28 18.96 5.51
N LEU A 740 18.60 17.98 6.34
CA LEU A 740 19.96 17.74 6.83
C LEU A 740 20.86 17.19 5.72
N SER A 741 20.37 16.27 4.90
CA SER A 741 21.13 15.66 3.79
C SER A 741 21.65 16.70 2.79
N GLY A 742 20.81 17.66 2.39
CA GLY A 742 21.22 18.75 1.51
C GLY A 742 22.23 19.71 2.16
N THR A 743 22.17 19.86 3.49
CA THR A 743 23.11 20.67 4.26
C THR A 743 24.47 19.98 4.41
N ILE A 744 24.50 18.65 4.59
CA ILE A 744 25.73 17.84 4.59
C ILE A 744 26.47 18.03 3.27
N GLN A 745 25.74 17.91 2.16
CA GLN A 745 26.33 18.02 0.83
C GLN A 745 26.94 19.40 0.60
N LYS A 746 26.28 20.47 1.05
CA LYS A 746 26.80 21.84 1.00
C LYS A 746 28.02 22.05 1.90
N ALA A 747 28.02 21.52 3.13
CA ALA A 747 29.15 21.61 4.04
C ALA A 747 30.38 20.86 3.50
N LEU A 748 30.18 19.69 2.91
CA LEU A 748 31.25 18.91 2.26
C LEU A 748 31.80 19.61 1.00
N GLN A 749 30.93 20.16 0.16
CA GLN A 749 31.33 20.88 -1.06
C GLN A 749 32.08 22.17 -0.75
N ASN A 750 31.62 22.94 0.25
CA ASN A 750 32.18 24.24 0.59
C ASN A 750 33.30 24.16 1.66
N ARG A 751 33.62 22.96 2.15
CA ARG A 751 34.58 22.72 3.25
C ARG A 751 34.32 23.58 4.49
N ASP A 752 33.05 23.85 4.77
CA ASP A 752 32.62 24.73 5.85
C ASP A 752 32.50 23.95 7.17
N LYS A 753 33.52 24.15 8.02
CA LYS A 753 33.64 23.47 9.32
C LYS A 753 32.59 23.94 10.33
N ASP A 754 32.12 25.17 10.26
CA ASP A 754 31.18 25.70 11.24
C ASP A 754 29.77 25.19 10.95
N THR A 755 29.39 25.15 9.67
CA THR A 755 28.14 24.47 9.25
C THR A 755 28.17 22.98 9.59
N ALA A 756 29.32 22.29 9.43
CA ALA A 756 29.46 20.89 9.83
C ALA A 756 29.32 20.68 11.35
N ARG A 757 29.82 21.62 12.17
CA ARG A 757 29.72 21.55 13.64
C ARG A 757 28.27 21.70 14.11
N VAL A 758 27.56 22.74 13.64
CA VAL A 758 26.15 22.99 13.97
C VAL A 758 25.26 21.81 13.56
N MET A 759 25.56 21.21 12.41
CA MET A 759 24.88 20.01 11.93
C MET A 759 25.08 18.81 12.86
N MET A 760 26.31 18.55 13.31
CA MET A 760 26.59 17.43 14.23
C MET A 760 25.94 17.64 15.61
N GLU A 761 25.89 18.87 16.10
CA GLU A 761 25.16 19.19 17.33
C GLU A 761 23.66 18.90 17.19
N THR A 762 23.08 19.26 16.04
CA THR A 762 21.66 18.99 15.73
C THR A 762 21.40 17.49 15.65
N ILE A 763 22.20 16.73 14.89
CA ILE A 763 22.07 15.26 14.78
C ILE A 763 22.22 14.59 16.14
N SER A 764 23.21 15.02 16.94
CA SER A 764 23.45 14.47 18.27
C SER A 764 22.30 14.74 19.23
N SER A 765 21.71 15.94 19.21
CA SER A 765 20.56 16.29 20.04
C SER A 765 19.33 15.43 19.72
N HIS A 766 19.02 15.24 18.44
CA HIS A 766 17.91 14.40 18.01
C HIS A 766 18.15 12.91 18.29
N PHE A 767 19.37 12.41 18.08
CA PHE A 767 19.76 11.05 18.44
C PHE A 767 19.58 10.77 19.94
N LEU A 768 20.04 11.69 20.80
CA LEU A 768 19.85 11.58 22.25
C LEU A 768 18.37 11.60 22.64
N ARG A 769 17.57 12.46 21.99
CA ARG A 769 16.12 12.51 22.20
C ARG A 769 15.43 11.19 21.84
N ASP A 770 15.83 10.55 20.75
CA ASP A 770 15.29 9.24 20.36
C ASP A 770 15.69 8.14 21.34
N ILE A 771 16.93 8.13 21.82
CA ILE A 771 17.36 7.21 22.91
C ILE A 771 16.52 7.44 24.16
N GLU A 772 16.31 8.69 24.58
CA GLU A 772 15.50 9.01 25.76
C GLU A 772 14.04 8.56 25.60
N LYS A 773 13.45 8.72 24.41
CA LYS A 773 12.12 8.20 24.10
C LYS A 773 12.09 6.66 24.20
N GLY A 774 13.08 5.98 23.63
CA GLY A 774 13.23 4.54 23.69
C GLY A 774 13.40 4.01 25.13
N MET A 775 14.21 4.69 25.95
CA MET A 775 14.39 4.35 27.38
C MET A 775 13.10 4.48 28.20
N ARG A 776 12.15 5.32 27.76
CA ARG A 776 10.84 5.50 28.40
C ARG A 776 9.77 4.52 27.90
N GLY A 777 10.11 3.63 26.97
CA GLY A 777 9.19 2.65 26.40
C GLY A 777 8.13 3.24 25.46
N ALA A 778 8.35 4.46 24.95
CA ALA A 778 7.51 5.00 23.89
C ALA A 778 7.72 4.15 22.62
N GLY A 779 6.62 3.62 22.07
CA GLY A 779 6.65 2.84 20.84
C GLY A 779 7.27 3.60 19.66
N ASP A 780 7.53 2.86 18.60
CA ASP A 780 8.52 3.19 17.57
C ASP A 780 8.08 4.31 16.59
N ASP A 781 6.81 4.68 16.61
CA ASP A 781 6.19 5.67 15.70
C ASP A 781 6.60 7.13 15.98
N GLY A 782 7.63 7.35 16.81
CA GLY A 782 8.04 8.68 17.28
C GLY A 782 9.54 8.99 17.22
N TRP A 783 10.38 8.14 16.64
CA TRP A 783 11.83 8.37 16.51
C TRP A 783 12.13 9.22 15.27
N GLU A 784 13.03 10.21 15.40
CA GLU A 784 13.29 11.24 14.38
C GLU A 784 14.53 10.93 13.51
N ILE A 785 15.53 10.23 14.05
CA ILE A 785 16.80 9.89 13.39
C ILE A 785 17.13 8.40 13.50
N ILE A 786 16.85 7.77 14.65
CA ILE A 786 17.11 6.35 14.83
C ILE A 786 16.04 5.57 14.07
N ASN A 787 16.47 4.79 13.08
CA ASN A 787 15.67 3.75 12.50
C ASN A 787 16.19 2.42 13.01
N TYR A 788 15.30 1.53 13.42
CA TYR A 788 15.69 0.14 13.60
C TYR A 788 14.98 -0.73 12.56
N PHE A 789 15.68 -1.77 12.16
CA PHE A 789 15.12 -2.83 11.34
C PHE A 789 15.52 -4.14 11.98
N ASN A 790 14.51 -4.96 12.22
CA ASN A 790 14.71 -6.34 12.58
C ASN A 790 14.80 -7.11 11.26
N ASP A 791 15.95 -7.72 10.99
CA ASP A 791 16.24 -8.33 9.71
C ASP A 791 16.90 -9.70 9.91
N ILE A 792 17.07 -10.45 8.82
CA ILE A 792 17.57 -11.81 8.84
C ILE A 792 18.86 -11.96 8.03
N TYR A 793 19.75 -12.80 8.55
CA TYR A 793 20.85 -13.37 7.81
C TYR A 793 20.67 -14.89 7.73
N ASN A 794 20.18 -15.37 6.57
CA ASN A 794 19.80 -16.75 6.35
C ASN A 794 20.74 -17.45 5.34
N LEU A 795 21.57 -18.35 5.86
CA LEU A 795 22.31 -19.35 5.10
C LEU A 795 21.86 -20.78 5.42
N GLY A 796 20.71 -20.95 6.08
CA GLY A 796 20.21 -22.22 6.59
C GLY A 796 18.87 -22.65 5.99
N GLU A 797 18.19 -23.52 6.72
CA GLU A 797 16.82 -23.97 6.45
C GLU A 797 15.91 -23.31 7.49
N ALA A 798 15.34 -22.16 7.14
CA ALA A 798 14.45 -21.42 8.02
C ALA A 798 12.98 -21.80 7.77
N ILE A 799 12.17 -21.78 8.82
CA ILE A 799 10.73 -22.03 8.77
C ILE A 799 10.01 -21.02 9.67
N SER A 800 8.89 -20.47 9.21
CA SER A 800 8.07 -19.59 10.04
C SER A 800 7.31 -20.38 11.11
N GLY A 801 6.89 -19.71 12.18
CA GLY A 801 6.14 -20.33 13.28
C GLY A 801 4.86 -21.00 12.80
N ASP A 802 4.09 -20.34 11.92
CA ASP A 802 2.88 -20.91 11.30
C ASP A 802 3.19 -22.21 10.54
N ALA A 803 4.31 -22.22 9.81
CA ALA A 803 4.74 -23.36 9.03
C ALA A 803 5.24 -24.51 9.91
N LEU A 804 5.94 -24.22 11.01
CA LEU A 804 6.33 -25.23 11.99
C LEU A 804 5.08 -25.84 12.65
N GLN A 805 4.10 -25.04 13.06
CA GLN A 805 2.85 -25.55 13.64
C GLN A 805 2.07 -26.42 12.65
N ALA A 806 1.98 -26.00 11.38
CA ALA A 806 1.37 -26.80 10.33
C ALA A 806 2.12 -28.13 10.12
N TYR A 807 3.45 -28.10 10.13
CA TYR A 807 4.29 -29.29 10.03
C TYR A 807 4.03 -30.24 11.20
N LEU A 808 4.12 -29.75 12.44
CA LEU A 808 3.87 -30.52 13.66
C LEU A 808 2.49 -31.18 13.62
N LYS A 809 1.45 -30.45 13.20
CA LYS A 809 0.10 -30.99 13.06
C LYS A 809 0.01 -32.12 12.03
N GLU A 810 0.73 -32.00 10.91
CA GLU A 810 0.76 -33.02 9.86
C GLU A 810 1.54 -34.28 10.28
N VAL A 811 2.62 -34.14 11.07
CA VAL A 811 3.47 -35.27 11.49
C VAL A 811 3.06 -35.88 12.83
N SER A 812 2.30 -35.18 13.67
CA SER A 812 1.86 -35.63 15.00
C SER A 812 1.22 -37.03 15.05
N PRO A 813 0.48 -37.51 14.03
CA PRO A 813 -0.06 -38.87 14.07
C PRO A 813 1.00 -39.98 14.13
N HIS A 814 2.25 -39.69 13.78
CA HIS A 814 3.35 -40.67 13.70
C HIS A 814 4.59 -40.27 14.50
N THR A 815 4.60 -39.09 15.12
CA THR A 815 5.79 -38.53 15.78
C THR A 815 5.42 -37.90 17.12
N TYR A 816 6.29 -38.08 18.11
CA TYR A 816 6.18 -37.39 19.39
C TYR A 816 6.99 -36.09 19.33
N HIS A 817 6.44 -34.96 19.78
CA HIS A 817 7.16 -33.70 19.82
C HIS A 817 7.09 -33.03 21.20
N PHE A 818 8.12 -32.28 21.54
CA PHE A 818 8.22 -31.52 22.79
C PHE A 818 9.15 -30.32 22.64
N GLU A 819 9.01 -29.34 23.53
CA GLU A 819 9.86 -28.15 23.59
C GLU A 819 10.91 -28.30 24.69
N LYS A 820 12.11 -27.76 24.48
CA LYS A 820 13.20 -27.79 25.44
C LYS A 820 14.00 -26.49 25.38
N THR A 821 14.09 -25.80 26.52
CA THR A 821 14.99 -24.66 26.71
C THR A 821 16.18 -25.08 27.56
N VAL A 822 17.39 -24.83 27.07
CA VAL A 822 18.64 -25.30 27.70
C VAL A 822 19.62 -24.15 27.84
N LYS A 823 20.18 -23.97 29.04
CA LYS A 823 21.28 -23.02 29.25
C LYS A 823 22.55 -23.55 28.60
N ILE A 824 23.28 -22.71 27.86
CA ILE A 824 24.50 -23.13 27.16
C ILE A 824 25.55 -23.69 28.12
N SER A 825 25.62 -23.16 29.34
CA SER A 825 26.52 -23.65 30.39
C SER A 825 26.26 -25.10 30.82
N THR A 826 25.06 -25.64 30.55
CA THR A 826 24.66 -27.02 30.90
C THR A 826 24.90 -28.01 29.75
N LEU A 827 25.27 -27.54 28.57
CA LEU A 827 25.63 -28.40 27.44
C LEU A 827 26.95 -29.14 27.73
N HIS A 828 27.19 -30.25 27.03
CA HIS A 828 28.41 -31.03 27.25
C HIS A 828 29.66 -30.23 26.87
N GLN A 829 30.80 -30.45 27.53
CA GLN A 829 32.02 -29.66 27.30
C GLN A 829 32.49 -29.69 25.84
N ASP A 830 32.28 -30.79 25.13
CA ASP A 830 32.64 -30.91 23.71
C ASP A 830 31.87 -29.92 22.81
N ILE A 831 30.62 -29.62 23.17
CA ILE A 831 29.80 -28.62 22.48
C ILE A 831 30.31 -27.22 22.83
N GLN A 832 30.54 -26.95 24.11
CA GLN A 832 30.98 -25.63 24.60
C GLN A 832 32.39 -25.23 24.08
N ARG A 833 33.28 -26.21 23.89
CA ARG A 833 34.64 -25.99 23.38
C ARG A 833 34.66 -25.71 21.88
N ARG A 834 33.73 -26.31 21.13
CA ARG A 834 33.68 -26.23 19.66
C ARG A 834 32.87 -25.05 19.15
N PHE A 835 31.81 -24.67 19.86
CA PHE A 835 30.85 -23.69 19.35
C PHE A 835 30.76 -22.42 20.21
N PHE A 836 30.54 -21.30 19.52
CA PHE A 836 30.15 -20.03 20.13
C PHE A 836 28.65 -19.81 19.96
N PHE A 837 27.95 -19.54 21.06
CA PHE A 837 26.53 -19.23 21.09
C PHE A 837 26.38 -17.74 21.45
N PRO A 838 25.69 -16.93 20.61
CA PRO A 838 25.41 -15.52 20.94
C PRO A 838 24.48 -15.33 22.14
N ALA A 839 23.63 -16.32 22.41
CA ALA A 839 22.64 -16.29 23.49
C ALA A 839 23.01 -17.32 24.59
N ASP A 840 22.62 -17.02 25.82
CA ASP A 840 22.87 -17.88 26.99
C ASP A 840 21.92 -19.08 27.08
N GLU A 841 20.82 -19.05 26.33
CA GLU A 841 19.80 -20.10 26.28
C GLU A 841 19.51 -20.53 24.84
N LEU A 842 19.20 -21.82 24.69
CA LEU A 842 18.85 -22.46 23.44
C LEU A 842 17.44 -23.05 23.54
N GLY A 843 16.50 -22.46 22.79
CA GLY A 843 15.14 -22.99 22.64
C GLY A 843 15.03 -23.94 21.44
N LEU A 844 14.59 -25.16 21.70
CA LEU A 844 14.44 -26.22 20.69
C LEU A 844 13.01 -26.77 20.71
N THR A 845 12.42 -26.98 19.55
CA THR A 845 11.30 -27.87 19.33
C THR A 845 11.83 -29.17 18.72
N ILE A 846 11.59 -30.29 19.40
CA ILE A 846 12.16 -31.59 19.07
C ILE A 846 11.05 -32.52 18.62
N CYS A 847 11.18 -33.12 17.44
CA CYS A 847 10.31 -34.20 16.97
C CYS A 847 11.08 -35.52 17.00
N VAL A 848 10.40 -36.58 17.43
CA VAL A 848 10.96 -37.92 17.58
C VAL A 848 10.07 -38.92 16.86
N GLU A 849 10.66 -39.63 15.92
CA GLU A 849 10.05 -40.75 15.19
C GLU A 849 10.76 -42.05 15.59
N ARG A 850 10.01 -43.14 15.73
CA ARG A 850 10.59 -44.47 15.99
C ARG A 850 10.54 -45.28 14.70
N VAL A 851 11.71 -45.54 14.11
CA VAL A 851 11.87 -46.30 12.86
C VAL A 851 12.79 -47.49 13.15
N ASP A 852 12.33 -48.71 12.91
CA ASP A 852 13.10 -49.95 13.12
C ASP A 852 13.80 -50.02 14.50
N GLU A 853 13.04 -49.74 15.55
CA GLU A 853 13.49 -49.65 16.95
C GLU A 853 14.50 -48.54 17.28
N GLN A 854 14.95 -47.76 16.31
CA GLN A 854 15.81 -46.60 16.51
C GLN A 854 15.01 -45.30 16.62
N LEU A 855 15.48 -44.39 17.49
CA LEU A 855 14.91 -43.05 17.62
C LEU A 855 15.56 -42.14 16.58
N GLN A 856 14.75 -41.51 15.73
CA GLN A 856 15.18 -40.46 14.82
C GLN A 856 14.69 -39.11 15.33
N PHE A 857 15.59 -38.13 15.38
CA PHE A 857 15.29 -36.79 15.87
C PHE A 857 15.29 -35.76 14.74
N ASP A 858 14.33 -34.84 14.79
CA ASP A 858 14.35 -33.58 14.06
C ASP A 858 14.32 -32.43 15.05
N LEU A 859 15.17 -31.41 14.85
CA LEU A 859 15.32 -30.30 15.78
C LEU A 859 15.04 -28.98 15.06
N PHE A 860 14.18 -28.15 15.64
CA PHE A 860 13.92 -26.79 15.20
C PHE A 860 14.37 -25.82 16.29
N ARG A 861 15.37 -25.00 15.98
CA ARG A 861 15.91 -24.00 16.91
C ARG A 861 15.17 -22.68 16.73
N TYR A 862 14.63 -22.12 17.81
CA TYR A 862 14.04 -20.79 17.78
C TYR A 862 15.11 -19.73 17.50
N VAL A 863 14.95 -18.97 16.42
CA VAL A 863 15.92 -17.96 15.96
C VAL A 863 15.60 -16.59 16.54
N GLY A 864 14.32 -16.20 16.50
CA GLY A 864 13.82 -14.89 16.88
C GLY A 864 12.51 -14.57 16.14
N GLU A 865 12.11 -13.30 16.16
CA GLU A 865 10.93 -12.81 15.45
C GLU A 865 11.32 -11.83 14.35
N LEU A 866 10.59 -11.81 13.24
CA LEU A 866 10.82 -10.93 12.10
C LEU A 866 9.52 -10.21 11.70
N ILE A 867 9.61 -8.93 11.33
CA ILE A 867 8.46 -8.15 10.83
C ILE A 867 8.67 -7.88 9.34
N PHE A 868 7.80 -8.44 8.50
CA PHE A 868 7.86 -8.26 7.06
C PHE A 868 7.09 -6.99 6.63
N LYS A 869 7.80 -5.91 6.26
CA LYS A 869 7.19 -4.60 5.90
C LYS A 869 6.33 -4.66 4.61
N GLY A 870 5.11 -4.11 4.61
CA GLY A 870 4.27 -4.00 3.41
C GLY A 870 3.02 -4.89 3.34
N PHE A 871 2.56 -5.40 4.49
CA PHE A 871 1.32 -6.18 4.62
C PHE A 871 0.35 -5.50 5.60
N SER A 872 -0.95 -5.86 5.51
CA SER A 872 -2.04 -5.27 6.30
C SER A 872 -1.97 -5.58 7.80
N LEU A 873 -1.10 -6.50 8.23
CA LEU A 873 -0.84 -6.83 9.63
C LEU A 873 0.66 -6.70 9.94
N HIS A 874 1.03 -5.72 10.77
CA HIS A 874 2.38 -5.58 11.33
C HIS A 874 2.59 -6.62 12.46
N GLN A 875 2.41 -7.91 12.17
CA GLN A 875 2.60 -8.98 13.15
C GLN A 875 4.01 -9.55 13.07
N ALA A 876 4.67 -9.63 14.23
CA ALA A 876 5.95 -10.28 14.36
C ALA A 876 5.79 -11.79 14.11
N THR A 877 6.53 -12.31 13.14
CA THR A 877 6.53 -13.72 12.77
C THR A 877 7.71 -14.43 13.43
N ALA A 878 7.44 -15.43 14.27
CA ALA A 878 8.49 -16.27 14.83
C ALA A 878 9.20 -17.06 13.71
N VAL A 879 10.52 -17.18 13.78
CA VAL A 879 11.35 -17.91 12.83
C VAL A 879 12.15 -18.97 13.55
N TYR A 880 12.20 -20.16 12.96
CA TYR A 880 12.95 -21.30 13.44
C TYR A 880 13.95 -21.76 12.38
N GLU A 881 15.06 -22.34 12.81
CA GLU A 881 16.02 -23.01 11.94
C GLU A 881 15.92 -24.52 12.15
N LEU A 882 15.77 -25.26 11.06
CA LEU A 882 15.89 -26.70 11.07
C LEU A 882 17.37 -27.10 11.22
N VAL A 883 17.73 -27.74 12.33
CA VAL A 883 19.10 -28.18 12.60
C VAL A 883 19.39 -29.47 11.84
N ARG A 884 20.44 -29.45 11.01
CA ARG A 884 20.78 -30.57 10.12
C ARG A 884 21.30 -31.77 10.90
N ARG A 885 20.85 -32.97 10.53
CA ARG A 885 21.28 -34.25 11.12
C ARG A 885 22.79 -34.50 10.97
N ASN A 886 23.37 -34.10 9.85
CA ASN A 886 24.82 -34.20 9.59
C ASN A 886 25.64 -33.06 10.20
N SER A 887 25.02 -32.07 10.86
CA SER A 887 25.78 -30.98 11.49
C SER A 887 26.55 -31.50 12.70
N PRO A 888 27.77 -30.99 12.97
CA PRO A 888 28.53 -31.45 14.13
C PRO A 888 27.85 -31.10 15.46
N LEU A 889 26.98 -30.08 15.50
CA LEU A 889 26.14 -29.79 16.65
C LEU A 889 25.12 -30.91 16.89
N PHE A 890 24.37 -31.29 15.85
CA PHE A 890 23.34 -32.32 15.97
C PHE A 890 23.93 -33.64 16.47
N MET A 891 25.03 -34.12 15.87
CA MET A 891 25.67 -35.37 16.29
C MET A 891 26.13 -35.33 17.76
N LEU A 892 26.62 -34.18 18.25
CA LEU A 892 26.99 -34.03 19.65
C LEU A 892 25.78 -33.95 20.58
N LEU A 893 24.69 -33.30 20.16
CA LEU A 893 23.44 -33.29 20.91
C LEU A 893 22.84 -34.69 20.98
N GLU A 894 22.80 -35.43 19.87
CA GLU A 894 22.31 -36.80 19.81
C GLU A 894 23.11 -37.74 20.71
N ARG A 895 24.44 -37.60 20.70
CA ARG A 895 25.32 -38.42 21.54
C ARG A 895 25.16 -38.16 23.04
N HIS A 896 24.95 -36.91 23.45
CA HIS A 896 25.08 -36.51 24.86
C HIS A 896 23.77 -36.09 25.54
N HIS A 897 22.75 -35.69 24.78
CA HIS A 897 21.58 -34.98 25.32
C HIS A 897 20.22 -35.49 24.82
N LEU A 898 20.03 -35.70 23.50
CA LEU A 898 18.70 -35.96 22.94
C LEU A 898 18.00 -37.21 23.52
N PRO A 899 18.68 -38.37 23.72
CA PRO A 899 18.04 -39.53 24.34
C PRO A 899 17.57 -39.25 25.77
N ALA A 900 18.37 -38.52 26.55
CA ALA A 900 18.02 -38.17 27.93
C ALA A 900 16.85 -37.20 27.99
N TRP A 901 16.84 -36.16 27.13
CA TRP A 901 15.73 -35.21 27.04
C TRP A 901 14.42 -35.87 26.58
N TYR A 902 14.50 -36.84 25.66
CA TYR A 902 13.34 -37.62 25.25
C TYR A 902 12.75 -38.43 26.41
N GLN A 903 13.59 -39.11 27.20
CA GLN A 903 13.13 -39.87 28.37
C GLN A 903 12.52 -38.95 29.44
N GLU A 904 13.11 -37.77 29.67
CA GLU A 904 12.57 -36.75 30.58
C GLU A 904 11.19 -36.28 30.12
N ALA A 905 11.03 -35.94 28.84
CA ALA A 905 9.75 -35.48 28.28
C ALA A 905 8.67 -36.58 28.32
N ARG A 906 9.04 -37.83 28.03
CA ARG A 906 8.14 -38.99 28.17
C ARG A 906 7.74 -39.23 29.62
N GLY A 907 8.67 -39.05 30.57
CA GLY A 907 8.41 -39.17 32.00
C GLY A 907 7.50 -38.07 32.56
N GLN A 908 7.64 -36.83 32.07
CA GLN A 908 6.80 -35.70 32.48
C GLN A 908 5.37 -35.79 31.91
N ASN A 909 5.19 -36.40 30.73
CA ASN A 909 3.88 -36.66 30.12
C ASN A 909 3.23 -37.99 30.58
N GLY A 910 3.83 -38.71 31.54
CA GLY A 910 3.40 -40.01 32.05
C GLY A 910 2.08 -40.04 32.85
N GLY A 911 1.12 -39.16 32.53
CA GLY A 911 -0.24 -39.15 33.08
C GLY A 911 -1.36 -39.31 32.03
N VAL A 912 -1.05 -39.31 30.72
CA VAL A 912 -2.03 -39.58 29.68
C VAL A 912 -1.50 -40.66 28.75
N GLN A 913 -1.85 -41.92 29.07
CA GLN A 913 -1.82 -43.02 28.11
C GLN A 913 -2.81 -42.71 26.98
N THR A 914 -2.34 -42.11 25.89
CA THR A 914 -2.98 -42.34 24.59
C THR A 914 -2.53 -43.71 24.12
N ALA A 915 -3.45 -44.67 24.20
CA ALA A 915 -3.28 -46.07 23.81
C ALA A 915 -2.68 -46.19 22.41
N TYR A 916 -1.47 -46.71 22.31
CA TYR A 916 -0.93 -47.53 21.21
C TYR A 916 0.40 -48.11 21.70
N GLU A 917 0.29 -49.18 22.49
CA GLU A 917 1.25 -50.30 22.47
C GLU A 917 0.76 -51.32 21.44
#